data_AF-A0A067CWB5-F1
#
_entry.id   AF-A0A067CWB5-F1
#
_cell.length_a   1.000
_cell.length_b   1.000
_cell.length_c   1.000
_cell.angle_alpha   90.00
_cell.angle_beta   90.00
_cell.angle_gamma   90.00
#
_symmetry.space_group_name_H-M   'P 1'
#
loop_
_entity.id
_entity.type
_entity.pdbx_description
1 polymer ?
#
loop_
_entity_poly.entity_id
_entity_poly.type
_entity_poly.pdbx_seq_one_letter_code
_entity_poly.pdbx_strand_id
1 'polypeptide(L)'
;MLLRHLGPGPTSPVVPMSAVSPVSTRGLVFVQASTRFHRLLKAAAYVFGLGVVCLVCLDAIANNWAINDFIGNGYQFLTPIPDPNDLLSQYSFANEASLTDLSNVAQRMNNYTMSNLVLPHNPNIYVLSAGTYIVNSKMNLCAIFQRTYPADVSAKKVRLGVAVDAISFIRGNAFTHIFTDDASVNLADASMGHYQLEDAGYLPSRMQVDVRLTNKIALRNTSSPQNLVLSYYRIYSKSYCTGCLPIAELGHGVCNMTMVYNHSAKSVKVSQSTFVDGSSHALGLMFRQTLFSAVAHYLKFVALLFAIGGYLASRRTVQWQDVDVHSTETFVQRIMKTVLPEYYPHVSHALRFDMFCYNSDIFVLLFASSVVLDIPSAIKFTREVQVFLAECTNSAMSIQLFALSTRLLWVNCGFLKLLKYVVNMISTATYSGESRIMGLLNLTSVTSLYLSAILLFYIPPFIEYNNSVRHDLKNSLEDLDDTAVDYYDSFYIRGFSAVVGGLMLNVLLVVSLDQLLNRSFWKLMATNSLARQAMYNSTSILMDYITDIDPGVFARKNAIIHCKARRLCTLQWFFMSHLYTFGLPEKDLRHKKETRGSTPTTTSGKAGEDRYVIAQDGAHHIHLLDGEFTDVKNLMLNIKVLKDTHVAIT
;
A
#
# COMPACT_ATOMS: atom_id res chain seq x y z
N MET A 1 -73.69 6.54 -38.44
CA MET A 1 -73.67 6.38 -39.91
C MET A 1 -72.62 5.32 -40.22
N LEU A 2 -72.96 4.02 -40.27
CA LEU A 2 -73.48 3.27 -41.43
C LEU A 2 -72.47 3.27 -42.60
N LEU A 3 -72.07 2.20 -43.28
CA LEU A 3 -72.21 0.73 -43.16
C LEU A 3 -71.40 0.11 -44.33
N ARG A 4 -70.80 -1.08 -44.11
CA ARG A 4 -70.38 -2.18 -45.04
C ARG A 4 -70.11 -1.96 -46.54
N HIS A 5 -69.09 -2.68 -47.04
CA HIS A 5 -69.29 -3.73 -48.07
C HIS A 5 -68.29 -4.90 -47.94
N LEU A 6 -68.83 -6.14 -47.94
CA LEU A 6 -68.21 -7.48 -48.06
C LEU A 6 -68.01 -7.81 -49.57
N GLY A 7 -67.20 -8.74 -50.12
CA GLY A 7 -66.38 -9.94 -49.76
C GLY A 7 -65.80 -10.48 -51.12
N PRO A 8 -65.47 -11.78 -51.39
CA PRO A 8 -65.13 -12.97 -50.57
C PRO A 8 -63.86 -13.80 -51.02
N GLY A 9 -63.24 -14.55 -50.08
CA GLY A 9 -62.53 -15.88 -50.19
C GLY A 9 -61.33 -16.11 -51.16
N PRO A 10 -60.55 -17.24 -51.07
CA PRO A 10 -60.68 -18.43 -50.21
C PRO A 10 -59.38 -18.97 -49.52
N THR A 11 -59.59 -19.79 -48.48
CA THR A 11 -58.85 -20.98 -48.00
C THR A 11 -57.31 -21.05 -47.96
N SER A 12 -56.80 -21.27 -46.73
CA SER A 12 -55.43 -21.67 -46.36
C SER A 12 -54.95 -22.99 -46.99
N PRO A 13 -53.62 -23.18 -47.04
CA PRO A 13 -53.02 -24.45 -46.62
C PRO A 13 -52.24 -24.27 -45.31
N VAL A 14 -52.49 -25.20 -44.41
CA VAL A 14 -51.78 -25.43 -43.14
C VAL A 14 -50.32 -25.77 -43.45
N VAL A 15 -49.38 -25.06 -42.80
CA VAL A 15 -47.96 -25.47 -42.69
C VAL A 15 -47.68 -25.70 -41.20
N PRO A 16 -47.10 -26.83 -40.81
CA PRO A 16 -47.11 -27.31 -39.44
C PRO A 16 -46.21 -26.48 -38.52
N MET A 17 -46.70 -26.21 -37.30
CA MET A 17 -45.87 -25.76 -36.18
C MET A 17 -44.80 -26.81 -35.91
N SER A 18 -43.56 -26.53 -36.31
CA SER A 18 -42.40 -27.21 -35.75
C SER A 18 -42.31 -26.86 -34.27
N ALA A 19 -42.47 -27.88 -33.43
CA ALA A 19 -42.43 -27.81 -31.98
C ALA A 19 -41.19 -27.03 -31.48
N VAL A 20 -41.45 -25.92 -30.78
CA VAL A 20 -40.47 -25.30 -29.90
C VAL A 20 -40.12 -26.35 -28.84
N SER A 21 -38.90 -26.86 -28.89
CA SER A 21 -38.38 -27.73 -27.83
C SER A 21 -38.46 -26.98 -26.50
N PRO A 22 -38.90 -27.61 -25.40
CA PRO A 22 -38.97 -26.93 -24.11
C PRO A 22 -37.54 -26.57 -23.68
N VAL A 23 -37.25 -25.27 -23.62
CA VAL A 23 -36.04 -24.77 -22.96
C VAL A 23 -36.09 -25.29 -21.53
N SER A 24 -35.16 -26.18 -21.19
CA SER A 24 -35.02 -26.79 -19.87
C SER A 24 -35.07 -25.71 -18.78
N THR A 25 -36.09 -25.80 -17.92
CA THR A 25 -36.32 -24.90 -16.77
C THR A 25 -35.11 -24.84 -15.82
N ARG A 26 -34.25 -25.87 -15.83
CA ARG A 26 -32.98 -25.89 -15.08
C ARG A 26 -31.94 -24.93 -15.67
N GLY A 27 -31.90 -24.74 -16.99
CA GLY A 27 -30.98 -23.80 -17.65
C GLY A 27 -31.34 -22.34 -17.37
N LEU A 28 -32.64 -22.02 -17.29
CA LEU A 28 -33.11 -20.66 -17.01
C LEU A 28 -32.80 -20.22 -15.57
N VAL A 29 -32.94 -21.13 -14.60
CA VAL A 29 -32.60 -20.90 -13.19
C VAL A 29 -31.09 -20.73 -13.01
N PHE A 30 -30.26 -21.53 -13.70
CA PHE A 30 -28.79 -21.40 -13.65
C PHE A 30 -28.29 -20.10 -14.28
N VAL A 31 -28.91 -19.65 -15.39
CA VAL A 31 -28.58 -18.37 -16.06
C VAL A 31 -29.06 -17.17 -15.24
N GLN A 32 -30.23 -17.25 -14.58
CA GLN A 32 -30.70 -16.21 -13.66
C GLN A 32 -29.88 -16.15 -12.37
N ALA A 33 -29.48 -17.30 -11.81
CA ALA A 33 -28.57 -17.36 -10.67
C ALA A 33 -27.19 -16.80 -11.03
N SER A 34 -26.66 -17.13 -12.22
CA SER A 34 -25.40 -16.60 -12.75
C SER A 34 -25.44 -15.07 -12.98
N THR A 35 -26.54 -14.52 -13.50
CA THR A 35 -26.69 -13.06 -13.68
C THR A 35 -26.94 -12.30 -12.39
N ARG A 36 -27.61 -12.89 -11.40
CA ARG A 36 -27.70 -12.32 -10.04
C ARG A 36 -26.37 -12.37 -9.32
N PHE A 37 -25.64 -13.47 -9.41
CA PHE A 37 -24.30 -13.63 -8.88
C PHE A 37 -23.32 -12.63 -9.49
N HIS A 38 -23.36 -12.44 -10.82
CA HIS A 38 -22.53 -11.44 -11.50
C HIS A 38 -22.88 -10.00 -11.09
N ARG A 39 -24.17 -9.70 -10.86
CA ARG A 39 -24.60 -8.39 -10.33
C ARG A 39 -24.12 -8.17 -8.89
N LEU A 40 -24.23 -9.18 -8.04
CA LEU A 40 -23.70 -9.14 -6.67
C LEU A 40 -22.18 -8.95 -6.66
N LEU A 41 -21.45 -9.66 -7.53
CA LEU A 41 -20.00 -9.57 -7.64
C LEU A 41 -19.57 -8.18 -8.13
N LYS A 42 -20.30 -7.60 -9.09
CA LYS A 42 -20.11 -6.20 -9.51
C LYS A 42 -20.38 -5.21 -8.37
N ALA A 43 -21.50 -5.36 -7.66
CA ALA A 43 -21.82 -4.49 -6.52
C ALA A 43 -20.77 -4.59 -5.40
N ALA A 44 -20.32 -5.80 -5.08
CA ALA A 44 -19.23 -6.04 -4.14
C ALA A 44 -17.94 -5.36 -4.60
N ALA A 45 -17.55 -5.51 -5.87
CA ALA A 45 -16.37 -4.84 -6.43
C ALA A 45 -16.45 -3.31 -6.34
N TYR A 46 -17.64 -2.70 -6.49
CA TYR A 46 -17.84 -1.27 -6.26
C TYR A 46 -17.65 -0.88 -4.79
N VAL A 47 -18.23 -1.65 -3.86
CA VAL A 47 -18.08 -1.40 -2.41
C VAL A 47 -16.62 -1.53 -1.98
N PHE A 48 -15.92 -2.58 -2.42
CA PHE A 48 -14.50 -2.76 -2.16
C PHE A 48 -13.66 -1.63 -2.79
N GLY A 49 -13.95 -1.24 -4.03
CA GLY A 49 -13.28 -0.13 -4.69
C GLY A 49 -13.41 1.19 -3.93
N LEU A 50 -14.61 1.50 -3.43
CA LEU A 50 -14.83 2.66 -2.57
C LEU A 50 -14.03 2.55 -1.26
N GLY A 51 -14.03 1.36 -0.64
CA GLY A 51 -13.24 1.10 0.57
C GLY A 51 -11.74 1.35 0.36
N VAL A 52 -11.17 0.89 -0.75
CA VAL A 52 -9.76 1.14 -1.08
C VAL A 52 -9.49 2.62 -1.31
N VAL A 53 -10.38 3.34 -1.99
CA VAL A 53 -10.25 4.81 -2.13
C VAL A 53 -10.27 5.50 -0.76
N CYS A 54 -11.16 5.11 0.13
CA CYS A 54 -11.18 5.62 1.51
C CYS A 54 -9.86 5.32 2.24
N LEU A 55 -9.31 4.10 2.12
CA LEU A 55 -8.03 3.74 2.71
C LEU A 55 -6.86 4.57 2.14
N VAL A 56 -6.87 4.88 0.85
CA VAL A 56 -5.86 5.75 0.23
C VAL A 56 -5.99 7.18 0.74
N CYS A 57 -7.21 7.70 0.91
CA CYS A 57 -7.43 9.01 1.53
C CYS A 57 -6.96 9.04 2.99
N LEU A 58 -7.25 7.99 3.76
CA LEU A 58 -6.75 7.83 5.12
C LEU A 58 -5.22 7.75 5.16
N ASP A 59 -4.59 7.05 4.21
CA ASP A 59 -3.12 7.03 4.11
C ASP A 59 -2.53 8.41 3.81
N ALA A 60 -3.16 9.18 2.92
CA ALA A 60 -2.68 10.51 2.56
C ALA A 60 -2.79 11.52 3.72
N ILE A 61 -3.77 11.35 4.61
CA ILE A 61 -4.06 12.28 5.71
C ILE A 61 -3.51 11.76 7.04
N ALA A 62 -4.02 10.61 7.50
CA ALA A 62 -3.72 10.06 8.82
C ALA A 62 -2.34 9.39 8.89
N ASN A 63 -1.73 9.01 7.75
CA ASN A 63 -0.35 8.51 7.70
C ASN A 63 0.63 9.55 7.14
N ASN A 64 0.28 10.83 7.26
CA ASN A 64 1.19 11.92 7.02
C ASN A 64 1.88 12.31 8.34
N TRP A 65 3.16 12.00 8.46
CA TRP A 65 3.94 12.22 9.67
C TRP A 65 4.03 13.69 10.07
N ALA A 66 4.06 14.62 9.11
CA ALA A 66 4.08 16.05 9.41
C ALA A 66 2.73 16.54 9.96
N ILE A 67 1.61 16.02 9.43
CA ILE A 67 0.28 16.31 9.98
C ILE A 67 0.18 15.73 11.39
N ASN A 68 0.56 14.46 11.58
CA ASN A 68 0.48 13.81 12.88
C ASN A 68 1.39 14.44 13.93
N ASP A 69 2.53 15.00 13.56
CA ASP A 69 3.37 15.78 14.49
C ASP A 69 2.68 17.10 14.88
N PHE A 70 2.08 17.80 13.91
CA PHE A 70 1.49 19.12 14.13
C PHE A 70 0.15 19.08 14.89
N ILE A 71 -0.80 18.25 14.46
CA ILE A 71 -2.13 18.14 15.10
C ILE A 71 -2.19 17.01 16.14
N GLY A 72 -1.21 16.11 16.16
CA GLY A 72 -1.22 15.00 17.09
C GLY A 72 -0.82 15.43 18.49
N ASN A 73 -1.43 14.80 19.49
CA ASN A 73 -1.10 15.01 20.89
C ASN A 73 0.21 14.28 21.29
N GLY A 74 1.23 14.29 20.43
CA GLY A 74 2.53 13.64 20.68
C GLY A 74 3.36 14.36 21.74
N TYR A 75 3.27 15.68 21.80
CA TYR A 75 4.08 16.49 22.72
C TYR A 75 3.76 16.27 24.21
N GLN A 76 2.66 15.58 24.55
CA GLN A 76 2.37 15.18 25.93
C GLN A 76 3.49 14.34 26.58
N PHE A 77 4.27 13.62 25.77
CA PHE A 77 5.35 12.75 26.25
C PHE A 77 6.62 13.51 26.66
N LEU A 78 6.71 14.83 26.40
CA LEU A 78 7.85 15.67 26.80
C LEU A 78 7.75 16.17 28.26
N THR A 79 6.57 16.08 28.87
CA THR A 79 6.30 16.48 30.26
C THR A 79 7.37 16.08 31.31
N PRO A 80 7.96 14.86 31.28
CA PRO A 80 8.96 14.47 32.27
C PRO A 80 10.36 15.07 32.06
N ILE A 81 10.64 15.69 30.90
CA ILE A 81 11.99 16.17 30.52
C ILE A 81 12.02 17.72 30.47
N PRO A 82 12.34 18.40 31.58
CA PRO A 82 12.51 19.85 31.56
C PRO A 82 13.90 20.29 31.03
N ASP A 83 14.97 19.53 31.33
CA ASP A 83 16.33 19.77 30.83
C ASP A 83 17.11 18.42 30.81
N PRO A 84 17.75 18.03 29.70
CA PRO A 84 18.46 16.76 29.60
C PRO A 84 19.72 16.70 30.50
N ASN A 85 20.34 17.84 30.81
CA ASN A 85 21.54 17.90 31.65
C ASN A 85 21.23 17.82 33.15
N ASP A 86 19.97 17.99 33.53
CA ASP A 86 19.53 18.08 34.92
C ASP A 86 18.70 16.86 35.38
N LEU A 87 18.51 15.86 34.52
CA LEU A 87 17.75 14.64 34.82
C LEU A 87 18.28 13.91 36.07
N LEU A 88 19.60 13.77 36.19
CA LEU A 88 20.26 13.13 37.34
C LEU A 88 20.08 13.90 38.66
N SER A 89 19.84 15.21 38.61
CA SER A 89 19.59 16.01 39.82
C SER A 89 18.11 15.97 40.23
N GLN A 90 17.20 15.79 39.26
CA GLN A 90 15.75 15.85 39.45
C GLN A 90 15.11 14.50 39.78
N TYR A 91 15.75 13.40 39.39
CA TYR A 91 15.27 12.04 39.60
C TYR A 91 16.27 11.24 40.43
N SER A 92 15.75 10.48 41.39
CA SER A 92 16.50 9.46 42.10
C SER A 92 16.54 8.20 41.23
N PHE A 93 17.71 7.89 40.67
CA PHE A 93 17.89 6.70 39.87
C PHE A 93 18.16 5.46 40.73
N ALA A 94 17.65 4.30 40.30
CA ALA A 94 17.93 3.04 40.96
C ALA A 94 19.44 2.74 40.99
N ASN A 95 19.89 2.05 42.04
CA ASN A 95 21.25 1.52 42.09
C ASN A 95 21.49 0.58 40.89
N GLU A 96 22.63 0.72 40.22
CA GLU A 96 23.05 -0.09 39.05
C GLU A 96 22.04 -0.05 37.88
N ALA A 97 21.27 1.05 37.78
CA ALA A 97 20.37 1.35 36.67
C ALA A 97 20.09 2.85 36.59
N SER A 98 21.17 3.63 36.66
CA SER A 98 21.20 5.06 36.43
C SER A 98 21.64 5.40 35.01
N LEU A 99 21.51 6.66 34.60
CA LEU A 99 21.96 7.10 33.28
C LEU A 99 23.48 6.97 33.07
N THR A 100 24.26 6.92 34.16
CA THR A 100 25.72 6.72 34.10
C THR A 100 26.12 5.25 34.03
N ASP A 101 25.20 4.33 34.34
CA ASP A 101 25.45 2.88 34.30
C ASP A 101 25.14 2.28 32.90
N LEU A 102 24.71 3.11 31.96
CA LEU A 102 24.47 2.74 30.58
C LEU A 102 25.80 2.56 29.83
N SER A 103 25.85 1.65 28.86
CA SER A 103 26.98 1.53 27.92
C SER A 103 27.23 2.86 27.18
N ASN A 104 28.46 3.09 26.70
CA ASN A 104 28.82 4.33 26.00
C ASN A 104 27.91 4.61 24.79
N VAL A 105 27.56 3.57 24.04
CA VAL A 105 26.66 3.70 22.89
C VAL A 105 25.23 4.01 23.34
N ALA A 106 24.75 3.38 24.41
CA ALA A 106 23.45 3.67 25.01
C ALA A 106 23.37 5.10 25.55
N GLN A 107 24.41 5.59 26.21
CA GLN A 107 24.50 6.99 26.66
C GLN A 107 24.39 7.95 25.48
N ARG A 108 25.09 7.68 24.37
CA ARG A 108 24.99 8.49 23.16
C ARG A 108 23.58 8.48 22.57
N MET A 109 22.94 7.32 22.50
CA MET A 109 21.56 7.19 22.02
C MET A 109 20.57 7.95 22.90
N ASN A 110 20.71 7.83 24.22
CA ASN A 110 19.88 8.53 25.18
C ASN A 110 20.07 10.05 25.09
N ASN A 111 21.32 10.52 25.04
CA ASN A 111 21.64 11.95 24.91
C ASN A 111 21.07 12.53 23.61
N TYR A 112 21.18 11.81 22.49
CA TYR A 112 20.54 12.22 21.24
C TYR A 112 19.01 12.31 21.37
N THR A 113 18.39 11.30 21.98
CA THR A 113 16.93 11.24 22.15
C THR A 113 16.44 12.40 23.02
N MET A 114 17.04 12.58 24.20
CA MET A 114 16.62 13.61 25.16
C MET A 114 16.88 15.03 24.62
N SER A 115 18.05 15.29 24.03
CA SER A 115 18.37 16.62 23.48
C SER A 115 17.40 17.03 22.37
N ASN A 116 16.99 16.08 21.51
CA ASN A 116 16.03 16.37 20.46
C ASN A 116 14.60 16.54 20.97
N LEU A 117 14.20 15.82 22.03
CA LEU A 117 12.87 15.94 22.63
C LEU A 117 12.69 17.24 23.42
N VAL A 118 13.74 17.78 24.03
CA VAL A 118 13.65 19.00 24.86
C VAL A 118 13.50 20.26 24.01
N LEU A 119 14.02 20.26 22.79
CA LEU A 119 13.92 21.38 21.88
C LEU A 119 12.46 21.58 21.43
N PRO A 120 11.80 22.69 21.81
CA PRO A 120 10.44 22.96 21.36
C PRO A 120 10.41 23.11 19.84
N HIS A 121 9.45 22.47 19.18
CA HIS A 121 9.27 22.50 17.73
C HIS A 121 10.52 22.11 16.92
N ASN A 122 11.22 21.06 17.33
CA ASN A 122 12.42 20.59 16.66
C ASN A 122 12.12 20.10 15.22
N PRO A 123 12.65 20.75 14.17
CA PRO A 123 12.36 20.39 12.77
C PRO A 123 13.07 19.11 12.29
N ASN A 124 13.87 18.47 13.15
CA ASN A 124 14.65 17.28 12.78
C ASN A 124 13.95 15.96 13.15
N ILE A 125 12.84 16.03 13.88
CA ILE A 125 12.14 14.85 14.41
C ILE A 125 10.64 14.99 14.19
N TYR A 126 9.96 13.86 14.10
CA TYR A 126 8.52 13.75 14.26
C TYR A 126 8.23 13.09 15.61
N VAL A 127 7.32 13.68 16.39
CA VAL A 127 6.80 13.17 17.66
C VAL A 127 5.32 12.85 17.47
N LEU A 128 5.03 11.57 17.29
CA LEU A 128 3.71 11.10 16.94
C LEU A 128 3.00 10.49 18.16
N SER A 129 1.68 10.69 18.22
CA SER A 129 0.81 9.88 19.08
C SER A 129 0.38 8.63 18.31
N ALA A 130 0.51 7.46 18.95
CA ALA A 130 0.26 6.14 18.38
C ALA A 130 -0.91 5.43 19.11
N GLY A 131 -1.84 6.22 19.63
CA GLY A 131 -3.06 5.76 20.29
C GLY A 131 -2.91 5.50 21.78
N THR A 132 -4.04 5.09 22.37
CA THR A 132 -4.14 4.72 23.79
C THR A 132 -4.68 3.30 23.88
N TYR A 133 -4.06 2.49 24.72
CA TYR A 133 -4.34 1.07 24.89
C TYR A 133 -4.83 0.81 26.33
N ILE A 134 -5.78 -0.10 26.48
CA ILE A 134 -6.26 -0.54 27.79
C ILE A 134 -5.33 -1.64 28.30
N VAL A 135 -4.70 -1.42 29.44
CA VAL A 135 -3.69 -2.30 30.03
C VAL A 135 -4.36 -3.56 30.59
N ASN A 136 -3.73 -4.71 30.33
CA ASN A 136 -4.09 -6.02 30.87
C ASN A 136 -2.84 -6.73 31.42
N SER A 137 -2.99 -8.00 31.86
CA SER A 137 -1.89 -8.79 32.43
C SER A 137 -0.73 -9.08 31.49
N LYS A 138 -0.95 -9.06 30.18
CA LYS A 138 0.09 -9.30 29.17
C LYS A 138 0.95 -8.06 28.91
N MET A 139 0.46 -6.88 29.26
CA MET A 139 1.18 -5.60 29.10
C MET A 139 1.78 -5.10 30.44
N ASN A 140 2.53 -5.96 31.14
CA ASN A 140 3.19 -5.58 32.38
C ASN A 140 4.51 -4.82 32.15
N LEU A 141 4.40 -3.51 31.97
CA LEU A 141 5.52 -2.58 31.84
C LEU A 141 5.92 -1.94 33.18
N CYS A 142 5.65 -2.57 34.31
CA CYS A 142 5.92 -1.97 35.64
C CYS A 142 7.03 -2.68 36.41
N ALA A 143 7.34 -3.93 36.08
CA ALA A 143 8.30 -4.75 36.83
C ALA A 143 9.72 -4.17 36.93
N ILE A 144 10.14 -3.33 35.97
CA ILE A 144 11.48 -2.72 35.96
C ILE A 144 11.76 -1.82 37.18
N PHE A 145 10.70 -1.30 37.82
CA PHE A 145 10.82 -0.43 38.99
C PHE A 145 11.13 -1.20 40.29
N GLN A 146 11.16 -2.54 40.29
CA GLN A 146 11.46 -3.35 41.47
C GLN A 146 12.96 -3.31 41.82
N ARG A 147 13.42 -2.16 42.31
CA ARG A 147 14.81 -1.88 42.67
C ARG A 147 14.91 -1.06 43.96
N THR A 148 16.14 -0.77 44.36
CA THR A 148 16.44 0.11 45.50
C THR A 148 16.91 1.47 44.97
N TYR A 149 16.40 2.54 45.58
CA TYR A 149 16.60 3.92 45.15
C TYR A 149 17.14 4.77 46.32
N PRO A 150 18.10 5.67 46.07
CA PRO A 150 18.57 6.64 47.05
C PRO A 150 17.52 7.77 47.20
N ALA A 151 16.86 7.88 48.35
CA ALA A 151 15.77 8.84 48.53
C ALA A 151 15.75 9.38 49.96
N ASP A 152 15.63 10.70 50.10
CA ASP A 152 15.51 11.37 51.39
C ASP A 152 14.09 11.94 51.56
N VAL A 153 13.37 11.47 52.59
CA VAL A 153 12.00 11.95 52.90
C VAL A 153 11.98 13.43 53.29
N SER A 154 13.11 14.02 53.69
CA SER A 154 13.23 15.47 53.91
C SER A 154 13.03 16.29 52.62
N ALA A 155 13.33 15.71 51.45
CA ALA A 155 13.00 16.28 50.16
C ALA A 155 11.53 16.00 49.85
N LYS A 156 10.62 16.87 50.34
CA LYS A 156 9.13 16.82 50.31
C LYS A 156 8.44 15.96 49.22
N LYS A 157 8.97 15.87 48.00
CA LYS A 157 8.48 14.98 46.93
C LYS A 157 9.65 14.39 46.15
N VAL A 158 9.71 13.06 46.04
CA VAL A 158 10.78 12.33 45.32
C VAL A 158 10.25 11.86 43.97
N ARG A 159 11.11 11.85 42.94
CA ARG A 159 10.82 11.21 41.64
C ARG A 159 11.79 10.05 41.46
N LEU A 160 11.32 8.93 40.92
CA LEU A 160 12.16 7.75 40.69
C LEU A 160 12.47 7.62 39.20
N GLY A 161 13.70 7.24 38.89
CA GLY A 161 14.20 6.99 37.54
C GLY A 161 14.83 5.60 37.44
N VAL A 162 14.66 4.93 36.31
CA VAL A 162 15.39 3.70 35.98
C VAL A 162 15.86 3.80 34.55
N ALA A 163 17.11 3.46 34.31
CA ALA A 163 17.70 3.38 32.98
C ALA A 163 18.43 2.04 32.83
N VAL A 164 18.06 1.27 31.81
CA VAL A 164 18.67 -0.02 31.49
C VAL A 164 18.85 -0.10 29.98
N ASP A 165 20.00 -0.56 29.52
CA ASP A 165 20.25 -0.86 28.13
C ASP A 165 20.49 -2.34 27.88
N ALA A 166 20.27 -2.72 26.63
CA ALA A 166 20.40 -4.08 26.16
C ALA A 166 20.72 -4.12 24.66
N ILE A 167 21.26 -5.25 24.22
CA ILE A 167 21.40 -5.60 22.81
C ILE A 167 20.51 -6.83 22.55
N SER A 168 19.61 -6.71 21.58
CA SER A 168 18.82 -7.83 21.08
C SER A 168 19.65 -8.63 20.09
N PHE A 169 19.85 -9.90 20.43
CA PHE A 169 20.46 -10.94 19.64
C PHE A 169 19.38 -11.75 18.93
N ILE A 170 19.56 -12.04 17.64
CA ILE A 170 18.58 -12.78 16.83
C ILE A 170 19.29 -13.92 16.09
N ARG A 171 18.69 -15.11 16.13
CA ARG A 171 19.19 -16.29 15.42
C ARG A 171 18.31 -16.63 14.22
N GLY A 172 18.91 -17.14 13.15
CA GLY A 172 18.17 -17.65 11.98
C GLY A 172 17.49 -16.57 11.15
N ASN A 173 16.48 -16.93 10.36
CA ASN A 173 15.54 -16.08 9.62
C ASN A 173 14.25 -16.87 9.35
N ALA A 174 13.25 -16.25 8.71
CA ALA A 174 11.95 -16.89 8.47
C ALA A 174 12.05 -18.24 7.73
N PHE A 175 13.02 -18.43 6.85
CA PHE A 175 13.20 -19.70 6.13
C PHE A 175 13.91 -20.74 6.99
N THR A 176 14.95 -20.37 7.74
CA THR A 176 15.63 -21.33 8.63
C THR A 176 14.69 -21.80 9.75
N HIS A 177 13.79 -20.95 10.25
CA HIS A 177 12.74 -21.36 11.19
C HIS A 177 11.82 -22.46 10.65
N ILE A 178 11.65 -22.56 9.32
CA ILE A 178 10.80 -23.56 8.68
C ILE A 178 11.59 -24.83 8.34
N PHE A 179 12.83 -24.66 7.86
CA PHE A 179 13.62 -25.75 7.27
C PHE A 179 14.68 -26.33 8.21
N THR A 180 14.91 -25.70 9.37
CA THR A 180 15.92 -26.11 10.35
C THR A 180 15.34 -26.08 11.77
N ASP A 181 16.15 -26.44 12.75
CA ASP A 181 15.82 -26.57 14.17
C ASP A 181 16.26 -25.37 15.03
N ASP A 182 16.63 -24.25 14.39
CA ASP A 182 17.12 -23.03 15.04
C ASP A 182 16.16 -22.42 16.09
N ALA A 183 14.86 -22.64 15.93
CA ALA A 183 13.81 -22.19 16.84
C ALA A 183 13.53 -23.16 18.01
N SER A 184 14.19 -24.31 18.05
CA SER A 184 13.89 -25.38 19.02
C SER A 184 15.10 -25.93 19.77
N VAL A 185 16.31 -25.86 19.20
CA VAL A 185 17.53 -26.47 19.76
C VAL A 185 18.55 -25.38 20.13
N ASN A 186 19.21 -25.54 21.29
CA ASN A 186 20.23 -24.61 21.82
C ASN A 186 19.73 -23.16 21.88
N LEU A 187 18.55 -22.97 22.47
CA LEU A 187 17.98 -21.65 22.67
C LEU A 187 18.75 -20.88 23.76
N ALA A 188 18.86 -19.57 23.58
CA ALA A 188 19.50 -18.68 24.52
C ALA A 188 18.79 -18.65 25.89
N ASP A 189 19.60 -18.64 26.95
CA ASP A 189 19.19 -18.48 28.34
C ASP A 189 19.65 -17.12 28.90
N ALA A 190 18.97 -16.61 29.92
CA ALA A 190 19.28 -15.36 30.61
C ALA A 190 20.65 -15.33 31.29
N SER A 191 21.35 -16.47 31.42
CA SER A 191 22.73 -16.51 31.92
C SER A 191 23.80 -16.38 30.84
N MET A 192 23.44 -16.40 29.56
CA MET A 192 24.41 -16.42 28.46
C MET A 192 24.97 -15.03 28.16
N GLY A 193 26.30 -14.91 28.10
CA GLY A 193 27.01 -13.72 27.62
C GLY A 193 27.13 -13.67 26.10
N HIS A 194 27.66 -12.57 25.54
CA HIS A 194 27.67 -12.37 24.08
C HIS A 194 28.43 -13.45 23.31
N TYR A 195 29.61 -13.89 23.76
CA TYR A 195 30.38 -14.97 23.11
C TYR A 195 29.59 -16.29 23.01
N GLN A 196 28.80 -16.62 24.03
CA GLN A 196 27.97 -17.84 24.03
C GLN A 196 26.77 -17.71 23.11
N LEU A 197 26.19 -16.51 23.02
CA LEU A 197 25.10 -16.23 22.08
C LEU A 197 25.58 -16.35 20.62
N GLU A 198 26.77 -15.83 20.32
CA GLU A 198 27.37 -15.93 18.99
C GLU A 198 27.73 -17.38 18.63
N ASP A 199 28.29 -18.15 19.56
CA ASP A 199 28.56 -19.59 19.37
C ASP A 199 27.26 -20.40 19.13
N ALA A 200 26.15 -19.98 19.78
CA ALA A 200 24.83 -20.52 19.52
C ALA A 200 24.18 -20.00 18.22
N GLY A 201 24.85 -19.14 17.45
CA GLY A 201 24.42 -18.62 16.15
C GLY A 201 23.48 -17.41 16.22
N TYR A 202 23.42 -16.71 17.35
CA TYR A 202 22.73 -15.44 17.46
C TYR A 202 23.63 -14.28 17.04
N LEU A 203 23.06 -13.33 16.30
CA LEU A 203 23.77 -12.12 15.88
C LEU A 203 23.17 -10.87 16.55
N PRO A 204 23.99 -9.87 16.92
CA PRO A 204 23.52 -8.63 17.50
C PRO A 204 22.78 -7.80 16.43
N SER A 205 21.49 -7.49 16.67
CA SER A 205 20.60 -6.91 15.64
C SER A 205 19.94 -5.58 16.02
N ARG A 206 19.92 -5.22 17.30
CA ARG A 206 19.29 -3.97 17.78
C ARG A 206 19.82 -3.58 19.15
N MET A 207 20.26 -2.34 19.30
CA MET A 207 20.55 -1.76 20.61
C MET A 207 19.31 -1.05 21.14
N GLN A 208 19.10 -1.08 22.45
CA GLN A 208 17.92 -0.49 23.08
C GLN A 208 18.25 0.08 24.45
N VAL A 209 17.61 1.20 24.79
CA VAL A 209 17.73 1.88 26.09
C VAL A 209 16.34 2.19 26.61
N ASP A 210 15.97 1.63 27.75
CA ASP A 210 14.67 1.84 28.41
C ASP A 210 14.84 2.74 29.62
N VAL A 211 14.44 4.01 29.46
CA VAL A 211 14.41 5.00 30.54
C VAL A 211 12.98 5.18 31.00
N ARG A 212 12.73 4.97 32.29
CA ARG A 212 11.41 5.17 32.90
C ARG A 212 11.49 6.15 34.06
N LEU A 213 10.58 7.13 34.04
CA LEU A 213 10.57 8.27 34.95
C LEU A 213 9.20 8.38 35.61
N THR A 214 9.13 8.34 36.94
CA THR A 214 7.86 8.48 37.66
C THR A 214 7.49 9.94 37.88
N ASN A 215 6.19 10.20 38.06
CA ASN A 215 5.76 11.45 38.66
C ASN A 215 6.19 11.55 40.14
N LYS A 216 5.99 12.74 40.71
CA LYS A 216 6.35 13.08 42.10
C LYS A 216 5.60 12.19 43.09
N ILE A 217 6.32 11.55 44.00
CA ILE A 217 5.83 10.64 45.03
C ILE A 217 5.94 11.31 46.40
N ALA A 218 4.92 11.13 47.23
CA ALA A 218 4.93 11.53 48.64
C ALA A 218 5.25 10.31 49.51
N LEU A 219 6.53 10.16 49.88
CA LEU A 219 6.99 9.07 50.74
C LEU A 219 6.69 9.41 52.21
N ARG A 220 6.11 8.45 52.95
CA ARG A 220 5.97 8.56 54.41
C ARG A 220 7.19 7.95 55.07
N ASN A 221 7.64 8.55 56.17
CA ASN A 221 8.73 8.02 57.00
C ASN A 221 8.25 6.81 57.81
N THR A 222 8.04 5.67 57.14
CA THR A 222 7.63 4.41 57.77
C THR A 222 8.32 3.23 57.10
N SER A 223 8.72 2.25 57.92
CA SER A 223 9.22 0.96 57.47
C SER A 223 8.11 0.00 57.05
N SER A 224 6.84 0.36 57.25
CA SER A 224 5.72 -0.43 56.74
C SER A 224 5.57 -0.28 55.21
N PRO A 225 5.18 -1.35 54.49
CA PRO A 225 4.93 -1.28 53.06
C PRO A 225 3.83 -0.25 52.71
N GLN A 226 4.12 0.61 51.74
CA GLN A 226 3.25 1.65 51.22
C GLN A 226 2.83 1.30 49.80
N ASN A 227 1.52 1.11 49.56
CA ASN A 227 0.99 0.87 48.22
C ASN A 227 0.58 2.18 47.58
N LEU A 228 1.18 2.50 46.44
CA LEU A 228 0.97 3.74 45.71
C LEU A 228 0.72 3.45 44.24
N VAL A 229 -0.33 4.09 43.71
CA VAL A 229 -0.62 4.10 42.28
C VAL A 229 0.02 5.34 41.67
N LEU A 230 0.97 5.13 40.76
CA LEU A 230 1.85 6.17 40.25
C LEU A 230 1.87 6.16 38.74
N SER A 231 1.74 7.35 38.14
CA SER A 231 1.98 7.52 36.72
C SER A 231 3.47 7.62 36.41
N TYR A 232 3.85 7.08 35.26
CA TYR A 232 5.22 7.07 34.77
C TYR A 232 5.25 7.37 33.28
N TYR A 233 6.39 7.89 32.84
CA TYR A 233 6.74 8.03 31.44
C TYR A 233 7.83 7.03 31.08
N ARG A 234 7.74 6.50 29.86
CA ARG A 234 8.73 5.60 29.27
C ARG A 234 9.32 6.27 28.05
N ILE A 235 10.63 6.27 27.96
CA ILE A 235 11.39 6.71 26.80
C ILE A 235 12.30 5.54 26.44
N TYR A 236 11.90 4.80 25.41
CA TYR A 236 12.53 3.56 25.03
C TYR A 236 13.15 3.72 23.65
N SER A 237 14.43 4.13 23.65
CA SER A 237 15.18 4.38 22.43
C SER A 237 15.75 3.10 21.84
N LYS A 238 15.73 2.99 20.51
CA LYS A 238 16.18 1.81 19.76
C LYS A 238 17.05 2.27 18.60
N SER A 239 18.18 1.61 18.39
CA SER A 239 19.02 1.81 17.22
C SER A 239 19.30 0.47 16.55
N TYR A 240 19.45 0.51 15.23
CA TYR A 240 19.57 -0.66 14.36
C TYR A 240 20.98 -0.83 13.80
N CYS A 241 21.94 0.01 14.21
CA CYS A 241 23.36 -0.20 13.99
C CYS A 241 24.16 0.60 15.03
N THR A 242 25.41 0.21 15.27
CA THR A 242 26.31 1.01 16.12
C THR A 242 26.54 2.40 15.49
N GLY A 243 26.15 3.46 16.21
CA GLY A 243 26.25 4.84 15.73
C GLY A 243 25.10 5.33 14.84
N CYS A 244 24.14 4.47 14.49
CA CYS A 244 22.91 4.89 13.82
C CYS A 244 22.07 5.82 14.70
N LEU A 245 21.30 6.70 14.07
CA LEU A 245 20.36 7.57 14.77
C LEU A 245 19.19 6.74 15.31
N PRO A 246 18.87 6.86 16.62
CA PRO A 246 17.83 6.06 17.23
C PRO A 246 16.43 6.55 16.85
N ILE A 247 15.46 5.65 16.96
CA ILE A 247 14.05 5.98 17.17
C ILE A 247 13.73 5.87 18.66
N ALA A 248 12.66 6.49 19.13
CA ALA A 248 12.20 6.28 20.50
C ALA A 248 10.71 5.94 20.56
N GLU A 249 10.39 4.89 21.29
CA GLU A 249 9.05 4.61 21.74
C GLU A 249 8.79 5.42 23.01
N LEU A 250 7.72 6.21 22.99
CA LEU A 250 7.30 7.06 24.09
C LEU A 250 6.06 6.45 24.72
N GLY A 251 6.01 6.41 26.04
CA GLY A 251 4.90 5.81 26.77
C GLY A 251 4.50 6.66 27.96
N HIS A 252 3.21 6.65 28.28
CA HIS A 252 2.71 7.18 29.54
C HIS A 252 1.66 6.20 30.09
N GLY A 253 1.89 5.71 31.31
CA GLY A 253 1.03 4.72 31.93
C GLY A 253 1.02 4.84 33.45
N VAL A 254 0.40 3.85 34.11
CA VAL A 254 0.24 3.81 35.56
C VAL A 254 0.68 2.45 36.10
N CYS A 255 1.41 2.47 37.21
CA CYS A 255 1.84 1.28 37.92
C CYS A 255 1.31 1.29 39.36
N ASN A 256 1.03 0.11 39.90
CA ASN A 256 0.80 -0.10 41.32
C ASN A 256 2.11 -0.58 41.95
N MET A 257 2.67 0.22 42.85
CA MET A 257 3.97 -0.04 43.46
C MET A 257 3.84 -0.16 44.98
N THR A 258 4.48 -1.18 45.54
CA THR A 258 4.67 -1.35 46.97
C THR A 258 6.08 -0.93 47.35
N MET A 259 6.20 0.07 48.21
CA MET A 259 7.46 0.70 48.59
C MET A 259 7.70 0.60 50.09
N VAL A 260 8.95 0.36 50.48
CA VAL A 260 9.40 0.34 51.88
C VAL A 260 10.51 1.37 52.03
N TYR A 261 10.35 2.31 52.96
CA TYR A 261 11.34 3.36 53.22
C TYR A 261 12.26 2.96 54.39
N ASN A 262 13.56 3.12 54.20
CA ASN A 262 14.56 2.97 55.24
C ASN A 262 15.20 4.32 55.55
N HIS A 263 14.88 4.87 56.74
CA HIS A 263 15.35 6.18 57.17
C HIS A 263 16.87 6.23 57.39
N SER A 264 17.45 5.20 58.00
CA SER A 264 18.88 5.14 58.31
C SER A 264 19.73 5.08 57.04
N ALA A 265 19.27 4.34 56.03
CA ALA A 265 19.97 4.18 54.76
C ALA A 265 19.60 5.23 53.71
N LYS A 266 18.70 6.18 54.03
CA LYS A 266 18.12 7.15 53.10
C LYS A 266 17.76 6.51 51.74
N SER A 267 17.01 5.41 51.80
CA SER A 267 16.68 4.62 50.62
C SER A 267 15.24 4.13 50.63
N VAL A 268 14.70 3.97 49.43
CA VAL A 268 13.40 3.34 49.18
C VAL A 268 13.63 2.05 48.42
N LYS A 269 13.09 0.94 48.93
CA LYS A 269 13.02 -0.32 48.21
C LYS A 269 11.63 -0.51 47.65
N VAL A 270 11.51 -0.65 46.33
CA VAL A 270 10.26 -1.05 45.68
C VAL A 270 10.20 -2.57 45.69
N SER A 271 9.41 -3.16 46.58
CA SER A 271 9.33 -4.62 46.75
C SER A 271 8.46 -5.29 45.68
N GLN A 272 7.44 -4.59 45.21
CA GLN A 272 6.55 -5.07 44.16
C GLN A 272 6.16 -3.90 43.27
N SER A 273 6.12 -4.14 41.96
CA SER A 273 5.62 -3.17 40.99
C SER A 273 4.91 -3.94 39.88
N THR A 274 3.62 -3.67 39.71
CA THR A 274 2.74 -4.37 38.76
C THR A 274 1.85 -3.39 38.02
N PHE A 275 1.31 -3.85 36.89
CA PHE A 275 0.32 -3.11 36.11
C PHE A 275 -0.98 -2.89 36.90
N VAL A 276 -1.77 -1.90 36.46
CA VAL A 276 -3.14 -1.67 36.93
C VAL A 276 -4.09 -2.12 35.82
N ASP A 277 -4.88 -3.16 36.09
CA ASP A 277 -5.83 -3.70 35.12
C ASP A 277 -6.89 -2.64 34.74
N GLY A 278 -7.18 -2.52 33.44
CA GLY A 278 -8.13 -1.52 32.92
C GLY A 278 -7.62 -0.09 32.84
N SER A 279 -6.38 0.18 33.29
CA SER A 279 -5.77 1.52 33.15
C SER A 279 -5.38 1.83 31.70
N SER A 280 -5.20 3.10 31.36
CA SER A 280 -4.77 3.51 30.02
C SER A 280 -3.25 3.62 29.91
N HIS A 281 -2.71 3.15 28.79
CA HIS A 281 -1.33 3.38 28.36
C HIS A 281 -1.33 4.15 27.04
N ALA A 282 -0.87 5.39 27.07
CA ALA A 282 -0.70 6.19 25.86
C ALA A 282 0.65 5.84 25.23
N LEU A 283 0.64 5.55 23.92
CA LEU A 283 1.82 5.25 23.12
C LEU A 283 2.14 6.42 22.20
N GLY A 284 3.41 6.70 22.03
CA GLY A 284 3.94 7.66 21.08
C GLY A 284 5.23 7.16 20.46
N LEU A 285 5.63 7.81 19.39
CA LEU A 285 6.82 7.44 18.63
C LEU A 285 7.58 8.70 18.23
N MET A 286 8.89 8.63 18.36
CA MET A 286 9.83 9.62 17.89
C MET A 286 10.68 8.98 16.79
N PHE A 287 10.73 9.62 15.62
CA PHE A 287 11.69 9.26 14.59
C PHE A 287 12.14 10.48 13.80
N ARG A 288 13.31 10.36 13.15
CA ARG A 288 13.93 11.46 12.42
C ARG A 288 13.09 11.90 11.21
N GLN A 289 12.95 13.21 11.03
CA GLN A 289 12.50 13.80 9.79
C GLN A 289 13.62 13.75 8.74
N THR A 290 13.32 13.16 7.58
CA THR A 290 14.26 13.02 6.47
C THR A 290 13.76 13.75 5.23
N LEU A 291 14.68 14.16 4.36
CA LEU A 291 14.32 14.72 3.05
C LEU A 291 13.45 13.74 2.24
N PHE A 292 13.73 12.44 2.34
CA PHE A 292 12.94 11.40 1.69
C PHE A 292 11.48 11.39 2.15
N SER A 293 11.24 11.54 3.45
CA SER A 293 9.88 11.67 3.99
C SER A 293 9.18 12.90 3.41
N ALA A 294 9.83 14.06 3.41
CA ALA A 294 9.24 15.28 2.87
C ALA A 294 8.92 15.16 1.37
N VAL A 295 9.86 14.64 0.57
CA VAL A 295 9.66 14.39 -0.87
C VAL A 295 8.51 13.41 -1.09
N ALA A 296 8.38 12.36 -0.27
CA ALA A 296 7.27 11.42 -0.36
C ALA A 296 5.92 12.12 -0.20
N HIS A 297 5.77 13.03 0.77
CA HIS A 297 4.53 13.79 0.96
C HIS A 297 4.18 14.67 -0.27
N TYR A 298 5.17 15.37 -0.83
CA TYR A 298 4.95 16.17 -2.05
C TYR A 298 4.57 15.30 -3.26
N LEU A 299 5.23 14.16 -3.45
CA LEU A 299 4.89 13.24 -4.54
C LEU A 299 3.47 12.70 -4.41
N LYS A 300 3.02 12.32 -3.20
CA LYS A 300 1.62 11.92 -2.94
C LYS A 300 0.65 13.04 -3.29
N PHE A 301 0.94 14.26 -2.87
CA PHE A 301 0.09 15.42 -3.14
C PHE A 301 -0.06 15.69 -4.65
N VAL A 302 1.07 15.71 -5.37
CA VAL A 302 1.06 15.89 -6.83
C VAL A 302 0.33 14.75 -7.53
N ALA A 303 0.54 13.50 -7.11
CA ALA A 303 -0.17 12.34 -7.66
C ALA A 303 -1.69 12.50 -7.50
N LEU A 304 -2.17 12.91 -6.32
CA LEU A 304 -3.60 13.15 -6.07
C LEU A 304 -4.18 14.26 -6.96
N LEU A 305 -3.43 15.34 -7.20
CA LEU A 305 -3.86 16.39 -8.13
C LEU A 305 -4.02 15.88 -9.56
N PHE A 306 -3.07 15.08 -10.05
CA PHE A 306 -3.17 14.44 -11.37
C PHE A 306 -4.34 13.44 -11.45
N ALA A 307 -4.56 12.66 -10.39
CA ALA A 307 -5.70 11.73 -10.32
C ALA A 307 -7.04 12.46 -10.39
N ILE A 308 -7.23 13.47 -9.57
CA ILE A 308 -8.49 14.23 -9.50
C ILE A 308 -8.69 15.03 -10.78
N GLY A 309 -7.68 15.79 -11.22
CA GLY A 309 -7.74 16.61 -12.43
C GLY A 309 -8.00 15.77 -13.69
N GLY A 310 -7.20 14.73 -13.91
CA GLY A 310 -7.37 13.85 -15.07
C GLY A 310 -8.67 13.05 -15.03
N TYR A 311 -9.12 12.60 -13.85
CA TYR A 311 -10.43 11.95 -13.75
C TYR A 311 -11.59 12.91 -14.05
N LEU A 312 -11.55 14.15 -13.53
CA LEU A 312 -12.55 15.17 -13.84
C LEU A 312 -12.58 15.50 -15.33
N ALA A 313 -11.41 15.60 -15.99
CA ALA A 313 -11.32 15.75 -17.43
C ALA A 313 -11.99 14.58 -18.17
N SER A 314 -11.79 13.34 -17.71
CA SER A 314 -12.39 12.15 -18.31
C SER A 314 -13.93 12.08 -18.21
N ARG A 315 -14.56 12.91 -17.37
CA ARG A 315 -16.04 13.00 -17.25
C ARG A 315 -16.68 13.69 -18.45
N ARG A 316 -15.92 14.48 -19.18
CA ARG A 316 -16.32 15.06 -20.47
C ARG A 316 -15.70 14.25 -21.61
N THR A 317 -16.33 14.32 -22.77
CA THR A 317 -15.79 13.68 -23.97
C THR A 317 -14.58 14.48 -24.43
N VAL A 318 -13.40 13.87 -24.39
CA VAL A 318 -12.17 14.52 -24.82
C VAL A 318 -12.14 14.55 -26.35
N GLN A 319 -11.64 15.63 -26.95
CA GLN A 319 -11.45 15.70 -28.39
C GLN A 319 -10.36 14.72 -28.83
N TRP A 320 -10.55 14.13 -30.01
CA TRP A 320 -9.55 13.22 -30.56
C TRP A 320 -8.27 13.99 -30.88
N GLN A 321 -7.15 13.49 -30.37
CA GLN A 321 -5.86 14.14 -30.56
C GLN A 321 -5.30 13.74 -31.93
N ASP A 322 -5.43 14.64 -32.91
CA ASP A 322 -4.78 14.50 -34.21
C ASP A 322 -3.30 14.88 -34.12
N VAL A 323 -2.48 14.22 -34.93
CA VAL A 323 -1.05 14.54 -35.08
C VAL A 323 -0.92 15.62 -36.13
N ASP A 324 -0.63 16.84 -35.70
CA ASP A 324 -0.22 17.89 -36.64
C ASP A 324 1.28 17.74 -36.93
N VAL A 325 1.59 17.18 -38.09
CA VAL A 325 2.96 16.96 -38.60
C VAL A 325 3.77 18.27 -38.68
N HIS A 326 3.09 19.42 -38.68
CA HIS A 326 3.71 20.74 -38.78
C HIS A 326 3.94 21.44 -37.44
N SER A 327 3.49 20.87 -36.32
CA SER A 327 3.68 21.46 -34.99
C SER A 327 4.39 20.51 -34.03
N THR A 328 5.47 20.98 -33.39
CA THR A 328 6.13 20.24 -32.32
C THR A 328 5.52 20.61 -30.98
N GLU A 329 4.93 19.64 -30.28
CA GLU A 329 4.37 19.87 -28.94
C GLU A 329 5.49 20.16 -27.92
N THR A 330 5.32 21.23 -27.16
CA THR A 330 6.21 21.52 -26.02
C THR A 330 5.86 20.66 -24.80
N PHE A 331 6.81 20.47 -23.90
CA PHE A 331 6.59 19.73 -22.65
C PHE A 331 5.43 20.30 -21.80
N VAL A 332 5.30 21.63 -21.74
CA VAL A 332 4.22 22.32 -21.02
C VAL A 332 2.87 22.03 -21.66
N GLN A 333 2.78 22.08 -22.99
CA GLN A 333 1.56 21.72 -23.71
C GLN A 333 1.16 20.27 -23.46
N ARG A 334 2.13 19.34 -23.38
CA ARG A 334 1.86 17.94 -23.04
C ARG A 334 1.29 17.77 -21.64
N ILE A 335 1.84 18.48 -20.64
CA ILE A 335 1.28 18.50 -19.28
C ILE A 335 -0.14 19.08 -19.28
N MET A 336 -0.35 20.22 -19.96
CA MET A 336 -1.67 20.84 -20.05
C MET A 336 -2.68 19.90 -20.71
N LYS A 337 -2.34 19.24 -21.82
CA LYS A 337 -3.21 18.24 -22.47
C LYS A 337 -3.49 17.03 -21.59
N THR A 338 -2.59 16.70 -20.65
CA THR A 338 -2.77 15.60 -19.70
C THR A 338 -3.78 15.93 -18.60
N VAL A 339 -3.92 17.19 -18.18
CA VAL A 339 -4.81 17.57 -17.05
C VAL A 339 -6.05 18.34 -17.53
N LEU A 340 -5.90 19.18 -18.55
CA LEU A 340 -6.94 19.98 -19.18
C LEU A 340 -6.92 19.77 -20.71
N PRO A 341 -7.36 18.61 -21.20
CA PRO A 341 -7.53 18.41 -22.63
C PRO A 341 -8.69 19.24 -23.18
N GLU A 342 -8.68 19.47 -24.49
CA GLU A 342 -9.84 19.99 -25.20
C GLU A 342 -10.99 18.99 -25.12
N TYR A 343 -12.21 19.47 -24.89
CA TYR A 343 -13.38 18.60 -24.69
C TYR A 343 -14.61 19.08 -25.47
N TYR A 344 -15.47 18.12 -25.80
CA TYR A 344 -16.85 18.39 -26.18
C TYR A 344 -17.72 18.47 -24.91
N PRO A 345 -18.77 19.31 -24.90
CA PRO A 345 -19.67 19.47 -23.75
C PRO A 345 -20.61 18.27 -23.53
N HIS A 346 -20.18 17.07 -23.87
CA HIS A 346 -20.92 15.81 -23.70
C HIS A 346 -20.28 14.96 -22.61
N VAL A 347 -21.11 14.23 -21.85
CA VAL A 347 -20.64 13.34 -20.78
C VAL A 347 -19.95 12.10 -21.37
N SER A 348 -18.86 11.68 -20.74
CA SER A 348 -18.16 10.43 -21.03
C SER A 348 -18.12 9.56 -19.77
N HIS A 349 -18.38 8.26 -19.95
CA HIS A 349 -18.33 7.25 -18.89
C HIS A 349 -17.22 6.22 -19.20
N ALA A 350 -16.10 6.69 -19.74
CA ALA A 350 -15.04 5.83 -20.24
C ALA A 350 -14.28 5.08 -19.13
N LEU A 351 -14.01 5.77 -18.02
CA LEU A 351 -13.16 5.29 -16.95
C LEU A 351 -13.84 5.50 -15.59
N ARG A 352 -13.68 4.53 -14.70
CA ARG A 352 -13.92 4.71 -13.26
C ARG A 352 -12.67 5.27 -12.59
N PHE A 353 -12.82 5.90 -11.43
CA PHE A 353 -11.73 6.58 -10.74
C PHE A 353 -10.60 5.61 -10.32
N ASP A 354 -10.96 4.44 -9.80
CA ASP A 354 -10.02 3.37 -9.44
C ASP A 354 -9.22 2.88 -10.66
N MET A 355 -9.91 2.61 -11.77
CA MET A 355 -9.27 2.17 -13.02
C MET A 355 -8.34 3.23 -13.61
N PHE A 356 -8.74 4.51 -13.52
CA PHE A 356 -7.90 5.63 -13.92
C PHE A 356 -6.59 5.63 -13.12
N CYS A 357 -6.67 5.51 -11.79
CA CYS A 357 -5.50 5.55 -10.92
C CYS A 357 -4.56 4.34 -11.15
N TYR A 358 -5.10 3.12 -11.24
CA TYR A 358 -4.27 1.92 -11.42
C TYR A 358 -3.60 1.83 -12.79
N ASN A 359 -4.25 2.35 -13.83
CA ASN A 359 -3.65 2.34 -15.17
C ASN A 359 -2.80 3.58 -15.45
N SER A 360 -3.03 4.74 -14.83
CA SER A 360 -2.21 5.94 -15.10
C SER A 360 -0.76 5.75 -14.66
N ASP A 361 0.18 5.83 -15.59
CA ASP A 361 1.62 5.70 -15.32
C ASP A 361 2.12 6.83 -14.43
N ILE A 362 1.67 8.06 -14.67
CA ILE A 362 2.03 9.24 -13.87
C ILE A 362 1.60 9.01 -12.42
N PHE A 363 0.36 8.56 -12.21
CA PHE A 363 -0.15 8.33 -10.86
C PHE A 363 0.62 7.20 -10.16
N VAL A 364 0.71 6.03 -10.80
CA VAL A 364 1.37 4.87 -10.20
C VAL A 364 2.84 5.15 -9.93
N LEU A 365 3.56 5.81 -10.84
CA LEU A 365 4.97 6.14 -10.65
C LEU A 365 5.18 7.10 -9.48
N LEU A 366 4.43 8.21 -9.43
CA LEU A 366 4.55 9.19 -8.34
C LEU A 366 4.17 8.57 -7.00
N PHE A 367 3.06 7.82 -6.95
CA PHE A 367 2.58 7.22 -5.72
C PHE A 367 3.48 6.08 -5.26
N ALA A 368 3.90 5.16 -6.13
CA ALA A 368 4.82 4.08 -5.78
C ALA A 368 6.19 4.63 -5.33
N SER A 369 6.72 5.65 -6.00
CA SER A 369 7.97 6.32 -5.59
C SER A 369 7.83 6.95 -4.20
N SER A 370 6.70 7.62 -3.94
CA SER A 370 6.42 8.17 -2.61
C SER A 370 6.39 7.09 -1.53
N VAL A 371 5.81 5.92 -1.84
CA VAL A 371 5.75 4.79 -0.92
C VAL A 371 7.16 4.26 -0.64
N VAL A 372 7.97 4.04 -1.67
CA VAL A 372 9.35 3.54 -1.52
C VAL A 372 10.19 4.47 -0.63
N LEU A 373 10.06 5.78 -0.80
CA LEU A 373 10.77 6.77 0.01
C LEU A 373 10.31 6.80 1.48
N ASP A 374 9.04 6.46 1.75
CA ASP A 374 8.43 6.51 3.08
C ASP A 374 8.38 5.16 3.81
N ILE A 375 8.68 4.05 3.12
CA ILE A 375 8.67 2.67 3.67
C ILE A 375 9.45 2.56 5.00
N PRO A 376 10.67 3.12 5.14
CA PRO A 376 11.44 2.96 6.38
C PRO A 376 10.72 3.51 7.62
N SER A 377 10.06 4.66 7.52
CA SER A 377 9.27 5.24 8.61
C SER A 377 7.99 4.45 8.85
N ALA A 378 7.34 4.02 7.78
CA ALA A 378 6.07 3.29 7.84
C ALA A 378 6.19 1.91 8.48
N ILE A 379 7.24 1.15 8.16
CA ILE A 379 7.49 -0.16 8.76
C ILE A 379 7.78 -0.01 10.25
N LYS A 380 8.59 0.98 10.64
CA LYS A 380 8.88 1.27 12.05
C LYS A 380 7.61 1.59 12.82
N PHE A 381 6.80 2.52 12.32
CA PHE A 381 5.52 2.86 12.93
C PHE A 381 4.59 1.65 13.04
N THR A 382 4.42 0.91 11.95
CA THR A 382 3.53 -0.26 11.90
C THR A 382 3.93 -1.31 12.92
N ARG A 383 5.23 -1.63 13.00
CA ARG A 383 5.76 -2.63 13.93
C ARG A 383 5.53 -2.23 15.38
N GLU A 384 5.87 -1.00 15.74
CA GLU A 384 5.72 -0.54 17.13
C GLU A 384 4.26 -0.51 17.56
N VAL A 385 3.34 -0.06 16.71
CA VAL A 385 1.89 -0.08 16.98
C VAL A 385 1.35 -1.51 17.05
N GLN A 386 1.79 -2.40 16.15
CA GLN A 386 1.30 -3.78 16.07
C GLN A 386 1.62 -4.58 17.34
N VAL A 387 2.76 -4.35 17.98
CA VAL A 387 3.13 -5.03 19.24
C VAL A 387 2.10 -4.75 20.34
N PHE A 388 1.65 -3.50 20.46
CA PHE A 388 0.60 -3.14 21.42
C PHE A 388 -0.78 -3.63 20.97
N LEU A 389 -1.07 -3.56 19.67
CA LEU A 389 -2.35 -3.99 19.12
C LEU A 389 -2.60 -5.50 19.28
N ALA A 390 -1.54 -6.31 19.22
CA ALA A 390 -1.60 -7.76 19.42
C ALA A 390 -2.08 -8.14 20.83
N GLU A 391 -1.78 -7.32 21.83
CA GLU A 391 -2.17 -7.55 23.23
C GLU A 391 -3.43 -6.80 23.63
N CYS A 392 -3.60 -5.57 23.10
CA CYS A 392 -4.65 -4.64 23.47
C CYS A 392 -5.29 -4.03 22.21
N THR A 393 -6.58 -4.26 22.00
CA THR A 393 -7.25 -3.84 20.76
C THR A 393 -7.50 -2.33 20.71
N ASN A 394 -7.14 -1.68 19.60
CA ASN A 394 -7.52 -0.32 19.26
C ASN A 394 -7.97 -0.26 17.78
N SER A 395 -9.25 0.00 17.55
CA SER A 395 -9.85 -0.04 16.20
C SER A 395 -9.35 1.08 15.29
N ALA A 396 -9.13 2.29 15.82
CA ALA A 396 -8.62 3.42 15.05
C ALA A 396 -7.21 3.14 14.53
N MET A 397 -6.32 2.67 15.41
CA MET A 397 -4.96 2.28 15.03
C MET A 397 -4.98 1.09 14.05
N SER A 398 -5.89 0.12 14.23
CA SER A 398 -6.05 -0.99 13.28
C SER A 398 -6.35 -0.50 11.86
N ILE A 399 -7.32 0.40 11.70
CA ILE A 399 -7.68 0.98 10.39
C ILE A 399 -6.50 1.75 9.80
N GLN A 400 -5.76 2.49 10.63
CA GLN A 400 -4.58 3.21 10.21
C GLN A 400 -3.49 2.27 9.68
N LEU A 401 -3.24 1.12 10.36
CA LEU A 401 -2.31 0.09 9.89
C LEU A 401 -2.78 -0.61 8.61
N PHE A 402 -4.09 -0.81 8.43
CA PHE A 402 -4.66 -1.29 7.17
C PHE A 402 -4.41 -0.30 6.03
N ALA A 403 -4.59 1.00 6.27
CA ALA A 403 -4.27 2.04 5.30
C ALA A 403 -2.77 2.08 4.96
N LEU A 404 -1.89 1.95 5.98
CA LEU A 404 -0.44 1.82 5.79
C LEU A 404 -0.10 0.63 4.90
N SER A 405 -0.67 -0.54 5.14
CA SER A 405 -0.37 -1.75 4.37
C SER A 405 -0.89 -1.67 2.93
N THR A 406 -2.04 -1.02 2.71
CA THR A 406 -2.65 -0.83 1.39
C THR A 406 -1.73 -0.04 0.44
N ARG A 407 -0.82 0.78 0.95
CA ARG A 407 0.15 1.54 0.13
C ARG A 407 1.02 0.65 -0.75
N LEU A 408 1.33 -0.57 -0.30
CA LEU A 408 2.19 -1.51 -1.02
C LEU A 408 1.53 -2.05 -2.29
N LEU A 409 0.20 -1.91 -2.41
CA LEU A 409 -0.52 -2.19 -3.64
C LEU A 409 0.01 -1.35 -4.81
N TRP A 410 0.40 -0.10 -4.56
CA TRP A 410 0.96 0.78 -5.59
C TRP A 410 2.35 0.33 -6.03
N VAL A 411 3.13 -0.26 -5.13
CA VAL A 411 4.41 -0.89 -5.47
C VAL A 411 4.18 -2.10 -6.36
N ASN A 412 3.17 -2.92 -6.08
CA ASN A 412 2.76 -4.05 -6.94
C ASN A 412 2.36 -3.56 -8.35
N CYS A 413 1.53 -2.51 -8.43
CA CYS A 413 1.15 -1.90 -9.72
C CYS A 413 2.36 -1.35 -10.48
N GLY A 414 3.25 -0.64 -9.78
CA GLY A 414 4.48 -0.09 -10.34
C GLY A 414 5.41 -1.18 -10.85
N PHE A 415 5.53 -2.28 -10.11
CA PHE A 415 6.33 -3.45 -10.51
C PHE A 415 5.82 -4.08 -11.81
N LEU A 416 4.51 -4.29 -11.97
CA LEU A 416 3.95 -4.81 -13.22
C LEU A 416 4.18 -3.88 -14.41
N LYS A 417 3.97 -2.58 -14.21
CA LYS A 417 4.20 -1.57 -15.26
C LYS A 417 5.66 -1.50 -15.67
N LEU A 418 6.57 -1.53 -14.70
CA LEU A 418 8.01 -1.58 -14.94
C LEU A 418 8.37 -2.85 -15.71
N LEU A 419 7.79 -4.00 -15.35
CA LEU A 419 8.05 -5.25 -16.05
C LEU A 419 7.54 -5.19 -17.50
N LYS A 420 6.38 -4.59 -17.78
CA LYS A 420 5.93 -4.34 -19.17
C LYS A 420 6.92 -3.45 -19.93
N TYR A 421 7.37 -2.37 -19.30
CA TYR A 421 8.35 -1.46 -19.92
C TYR A 421 9.68 -2.17 -20.23
N VAL A 422 10.23 -2.94 -19.28
CA VAL A 422 11.46 -3.73 -19.46
C VAL A 422 11.28 -4.79 -20.55
N VAL A 423 10.15 -5.51 -20.56
CA VAL A 423 9.85 -6.46 -21.63
C VAL A 423 9.79 -5.77 -22.98
N ASN A 424 9.22 -4.56 -23.08
CA ASN A 424 9.24 -3.81 -24.34
C ASN A 424 10.67 -3.47 -24.80
N MET A 425 11.55 -3.07 -23.89
CA MET A 425 12.95 -2.74 -24.23
C MET A 425 13.76 -3.95 -24.69
N ILE A 426 13.48 -5.14 -24.15
CA ILE A 426 14.23 -6.37 -24.45
C ILE A 426 13.58 -7.16 -25.59
N SER A 427 12.28 -7.00 -25.80
CA SER A 427 11.49 -7.75 -26.77
C SER A 427 11.89 -7.40 -28.20
N THR A 428 12.06 -8.42 -29.04
CA THR A 428 12.28 -8.28 -30.48
C THR A 428 10.97 -8.18 -31.28
N ALA A 429 9.83 -8.06 -30.61
CA ALA A 429 8.52 -7.95 -31.26
C ALA A 429 8.42 -6.69 -32.10
N THR A 430 8.07 -6.84 -33.38
CA THR A 430 7.90 -5.72 -34.31
C THR A 430 6.44 -5.34 -34.49
N TYR A 431 5.50 -6.21 -34.06
CA TYR A 431 4.06 -5.99 -34.22
C TYR A 431 3.29 -6.14 -32.90
N SER A 432 2.17 -5.43 -32.81
CA SER A 432 1.19 -5.57 -31.73
C SER A 432 0.64 -7.02 -31.69
N GLY A 433 0.73 -7.67 -30.52
CA GLY A 433 0.27 -9.04 -30.30
C GLY A 433 1.30 -10.15 -30.54
N GLU A 434 2.51 -9.83 -30.97
CA GLU A 434 3.55 -10.83 -31.24
C GLU A 434 4.23 -11.35 -29.95
N SER A 435 4.44 -10.47 -28.97
CA SER A 435 5.11 -10.84 -27.71
C SER A 435 4.21 -11.67 -26.80
N ARG A 436 4.56 -12.95 -26.62
CA ARG A 436 3.85 -13.85 -25.69
C ARG A 436 3.96 -13.39 -24.24
N ILE A 437 5.12 -12.87 -23.83
CA ILE A 437 5.39 -12.45 -22.45
C ILE A 437 4.56 -11.21 -22.12
N MET A 438 4.53 -10.22 -23.02
CA MET A 438 3.79 -8.97 -22.79
C MET A 438 2.29 -9.23 -22.51
N GLY A 439 1.70 -10.19 -23.23
CA GLY A 439 0.30 -10.57 -23.03
C GLY A 439 0.00 -11.13 -21.63
N LEU A 440 0.99 -11.75 -20.97
CA LEU A 440 0.85 -12.33 -19.63
C LEU A 440 0.87 -11.29 -18.51
N LEU A 441 1.39 -10.08 -18.76
CA LEU A 441 1.60 -9.05 -17.72
C LEU A 441 0.38 -8.16 -17.48
N ASN A 442 -0.82 -8.72 -17.65
CA ASN A 442 -2.08 -8.02 -17.50
C ASN A 442 -3.02 -8.81 -16.58
N LEU A 443 -3.89 -8.10 -15.87
CA LEU A 443 -4.95 -8.66 -15.05
C LEU A 443 -6.30 -8.42 -15.72
N THR A 444 -7.20 -9.40 -15.62
CA THR A 444 -8.55 -9.25 -16.17
C THR A 444 -9.32 -8.14 -15.47
N SER A 445 -9.21 -8.08 -14.13
CA SER A 445 -10.02 -7.18 -13.31
C SER A 445 -9.30 -6.61 -12.09
N VAL A 446 -9.87 -5.54 -11.53
CA VAL A 446 -9.45 -4.94 -10.25
C VAL A 446 -9.57 -5.97 -9.10
N THR A 447 -10.48 -6.94 -9.19
CA THR A 447 -10.64 -7.96 -8.14
C THR A 447 -9.40 -8.85 -8.02
N SER A 448 -8.77 -9.21 -9.14
CA SER A 448 -7.50 -9.95 -9.16
C SER A 448 -6.39 -9.11 -8.51
N LEU A 449 -6.38 -7.79 -8.73
CA LEU A 449 -5.43 -6.89 -8.06
C LEU A 449 -5.66 -6.86 -6.53
N TYR A 450 -6.90 -6.78 -6.07
CA TYR A 450 -7.22 -6.82 -4.63
C TYR A 450 -6.88 -8.14 -3.96
N LEU A 451 -6.94 -9.26 -4.68
CA LEU A 451 -6.46 -10.54 -4.18
C LEU A 451 -4.97 -10.47 -3.79
N SER A 452 -4.16 -9.73 -4.57
CA SER A 452 -2.74 -9.50 -4.24
C SER A 452 -2.54 -8.65 -2.98
N ALA A 453 -3.53 -7.86 -2.57
CA ALA A 453 -3.44 -7.00 -1.39
C ALA A 453 -3.50 -7.79 -0.07
N ILE A 454 -4.16 -8.97 -0.07
CA ILE A 454 -4.36 -9.77 1.15
C ILE A 454 -3.02 -10.15 1.79
N LEU A 455 -2.04 -10.56 0.99
CA LEU A 455 -0.71 -10.94 1.47
C LEU A 455 0.09 -9.73 1.99
N LEU A 456 -0.22 -8.51 1.55
CA LEU A 456 0.47 -7.30 1.99
C LEU A 456 0.22 -6.98 3.46
N PHE A 457 -0.93 -7.38 4.01
CA PHE A 457 -1.25 -7.22 5.43
C PHE A 457 -0.42 -8.12 6.34
N TYR A 458 0.19 -9.17 5.81
CA TYR A 458 1.02 -10.10 6.57
C TYR A 458 2.50 -9.71 6.62
N ILE A 459 2.89 -8.58 6.02
CA ILE A 459 4.30 -8.12 6.06
C ILE A 459 4.77 -7.81 7.48
N PRO A 460 4.04 -7.08 8.34
CA PRO A 460 4.48 -6.84 9.72
C PRO A 460 4.58 -8.14 10.55
N PRO A 461 3.57 -9.04 10.53
CA PRO A 461 3.69 -10.36 11.16
C PRO A 461 4.87 -11.19 10.62
N PHE A 462 5.17 -11.11 9.32
CA PHE A 462 6.30 -11.79 8.72
C PHE A 462 7.65 -11.28 9.27
N ILE A 463 7.79 -9.97 9.47
CA ILE A 463 9.01 -9.39 10.07
C ILE A 463 9.18 -9.87 11.51
N GLU A 464 8.11 -9.92 12.30
CA GLU A 464 8.18 -10.44 13.67
C GLU A 464 8.46 -11.95 13.69
N TYR A 465 7.89 -12.73 12.76
CA TYR A 465 8.21 -14.15 12.61
C TYR A 465 9.69 -14.36 12.25
N ASN A 466 10.22 -13.60 11.31
CA ASN A 466 11.64 -13.62 10.92
C ASN A 466 12.60 -13.32 12.08
N ASN A 467 12.11 -12.61 13.11
CA ASN A 467 12.87 -12.16 14.26
C ASN A 467 12.36 -12.80 15.57
N SER A 468 11.66 -13.94 15.47
CA SER A 468 10.97 -14.56 16.60
C SER A 468 11.94 -15.21 17.59
N VAL A 469 13.05 -15.79 17.09
CA VAL A 469 14.13 -16.35 17.92
C VAL A 469 15.06 -15.23 18.36
N ARG A 470 14.66 -14.50 19.41
CA ARG A 470 15.39 -13.35 19.94
C ARG A 470 15.71 -13.48 21.43
N HIS A 471 16.84 -12.92 21.84
CA HIS A 471 17.24 -12.80 23.24
C HIS A 471 17.80 -11.40 23.51
N ASP A 472 17.49 -10.81 24.65
CA ASP A 472 17.97 -9.48 25.02
C ASP A 472 19.08 -9.60 26.08
N LEU A 473 20.34 -9.35 25.68
CA LEU A 473 21.48 -9.27 26.57
C LEU A 473 21.48 -7.90 27.26
N LYS A 474 21.37 -7.85 28.58
CA LYS A 474 21.30 -6.61 29.38
C LYS A 474 22.66 -6.22 29.94
N ASN A 475 22.87 -4.92 30.13
CA ASN A 475 24.08 -4.37 30.78
C ASN A 475 24.29 -4.85 32.23
N SER A 476 23.25 -5.38 32.88
CA SER A 476 23.37 -5.95 34.23
C SER A 476 24.09 -7.30 34.27
N LEU A 477 24.22 -7.99 33.13
CA LEU A 477 24.90 -9.28 33.03
C LEU A 477 26.35 -9.10 32.58
N GLU A 478 26.57 -8.25 31.58
CA GLU A 478 27.87 -8.03 30.95
C GLU A 478 27.94 -6.60 30.40
N ASP A 479 29.16 -6.05 30.27
CA ASP A 479 29.40 -4.78 29.60
C ASP A 479 29.14 -4.90 28.09
N LEU A 480 28.33 -3.99 27.55
CA LEU A 480 27.85 -4.04 26.16
C LEU A 480 28.74 -3.25 25.18
N ASP A 481 29.77 -2.55 25.67
CA ASP A 481 30.59 -1.66 24.85
C ASP A 481 31.45 -2.36 23.78
N ASP A 482 31.78 -3.64 23.99
CA ASP A 482 32.57 -4.44 23.02
C ASP A 482 31.70 -5.06 21.90
N THR A 483 30.37 -5.05 22.06
CA THR A 483 29.45 -5.67 21.09
C THR A 483 28.95 -4.65 20.07
N ALA A 484 29.36 -4.79 18.82
CA ALA A 484 28.89 -3.97 17.72
C ALA A 484 27.63 -4.57 17.05
N VAL A 485 26.69 -3.71 16.63
CA VAL A 485 25.53 -4.09 15.81
C VAL A 485 25.79 -3.67 14.36
N ASP A 486 25.92 -4.66 13.47
CA ASP A 486 25.98 -4.41 12.03
C ASP A 486 24.61 -3.96 11.50
N TYR A 487 24.63 -3.00 10.58
CA TYR A 487 23.45 -2.55 9.86
C TYR A 487 22.82 -3.66 9.00
N TYR A 488 23.61 -4.56 8.41
CA TYR A 488 23.09 -5.64 7.56
C TYR A 488 22.35 -6.72 8.35
N ASP A 489 22.85 -7.04 9.55
CA ASP A 489 22.21 -7.98 10.49
C ASP A 489 21.13 -7.33 11.36
N SER A 490 20.84 -6.05 11.10
CA SER A 490 19.86 -5.29 11.85
C SER A 490 18.44 -5.83 11.70
N PHE A 491 17.61 -5.53 12.70
CA PHE A 491 16.23 -6.02 12.83
C PHE A 491 15.39 -5.92 11.53
N TYR A 492 15.55 -4.85 10.75
CA TYR A 492 14.75 -4.64 9.53
C TYR A 492 15.46 -5.06 8.22
N ILE A 493 16.79 -4.95 8.15
CA ILE A 493 17.52 -5.18 6.89
C ILE A 493 17.67 -6.68 6.61
N ARG A 494 17.89 -7.50 7.65
CA ARG A 494 18.03 -8.96 7.50
C ARG A 494 16.85 -9.65 6.80
N GLY A 495 15.62 -9.13 6.99
CA GLY A 495 14.40 -9.65 6.37
C GLY A 495 13.99 -8.91 5.09
N PHE A 496 14.68 -7.84 4.71
CA PHE A 496 14.25 -6.93 3.64
C PHE A 496 14.22 -7.63 2.27
N SER A 497 15.24 -8.42 1.95
CA SER A 497 15.31 -9.17 0.69
C SER A 497 14.15 -10.17 0.54
N ALA A 498 13.79 -10.85 1.63
CA ALA A 498 12.67 -11.78 1.66
C ALA A 498 11.33 -11.05 1.45
N VAL A 499 11.15 -9.87 2.05
CA VAL A 499 9.96 -9.04 1.82
C VAL A 499 9.88 -8.58 0.36
N VAL A 500 10.98 -8.09 -0.22
CA VAL A 500 11.02 -7.67 -1.62
C VAL A 500 10.72 -8.85 -2.56
N GLY A 501 11.37 -10.00 -2.34
CA GLY A 501 11.11 -11.22 -3.11
C GLY A 501 9.67 -11.70 -2.97
N GLY A 502 9.11 -11.63 -1.76
CA GLY A 502 7.72 -11.97 -1.48
C GLY A 502 6.71 -11.05 -2.19
N LEU A 503 6.98 -9.75 -2.25
CA LEU A 503 6.18 -8.79 -3.00
C LEU A 503 6.18 -9.11 -4.51
N MET A 504 7.36 -9.36 -5.08
CA MET A 504 7.49 -9.74 -6.50
C MET A 504 6.76 -11.06 -6.79
N LEU A 505 6.99 -12.08 -5.95
CA LEU A 505 6.38 -13.40 -6.10
C LEU A 505 4.85 -13.33 -5.98
N ASN A 506 4.32 -12.59 -5.00
CA ASN A 506 2.87 -12.38 -4.83
C ASN A 506 2.22 -11.88 -6.12
N VAL A 507 2.79 -10.83 -6.72
CA VAL A 507 2.26 -10.25 -7.96
C VAL A 507 2.35 -11.24 -9.12
N LEU A 508 3.48 -11.91 -9.29
CA LEU A 508 3.67 -12.89 -10.37
C LEU A 508 2.72 -14.09 -10.24
N LEU A 509 2.47 -14.56 -9.01
CA LEU A 509 1.52 -15.65 -8.73
C LEU A 509 0.09 -15.23 -9.04
N VAL A 510 -0.34 -14.04 -8.61
CA VAL A 510 -1.68 -13.53 -8.88
C VAL A 510 -1.91 -13.33 -10.37
N VAL A 511 -0.95 -12.74 -11.07
CA VAL A 511 -1.01 -12.59 -12.53
C VAL A 511 -1.05 -13.96 -13.22
N SER A 512 -0.20 -14.89 -12.81
CA SER A 512 -0.19 -16.25 -13.39
C SER A 512 -1.52 -16.97 -13.17
N LEU A 513 -2.08 -16.88 -11.96
CA LEU A 513 -3.38 -17.46 -11.63
C LEU A 513 -4.49 -16.84 -12.48
N ASP A 514 -4.52 -15.52 -12.62
CA ASP A 514 -5.50 -14.81 -13.44
C ASP A 514 -5.39 -15.21 -14.92
N GLN A 515 -4.17 -15.32 -15.46
CA GLN A 515 -3.90 -15.74 -16.83
C GLN A 515 -4.31 -17.20 -17.11
N LEU A 516 -4.14 -18.09 -16.12
CA LEU A 516 -4.52 -19.50 -16.22
C LEU A 516 -6.04 -19.68 -16.12
N LEU A 517 -6.69 -19.08 -15.13
CA LEU A 517 -8.14 -19.20 -14.92
C LEU A 517 -8.93 -18.54 -16.06
N ASN A 518 -8.46 -17.39 -16.56
CA ASN A 518 -9.15 -16.62 -17.59
C ASN A 518 -8.57 -16.83 -19.00
N ARG A 519 -8.02 -18.01 -19.30
CA ARG A 519 -7.31 -18.24 -20.57
C ARG A 519 -8.17 -18.03 -21.83
N SER A 520 -9.46 -18.39 -21.77
CA SER A 520 -10.40 -18.18 -22.88
C SER A 520 -10.67 -16.71 -23.14
N PHE A 521 -10.78 -15.90 -22.08
CA PHE A 521 -10.90 -14.45 -22.13
C PHE A 521 -9.70 -13.82 -22.84
N TRP A 522 -8.48 -14.19 -22.42
CA TRP A 522 -7.26 -13.61 -22.99
C TRP A 522 -7.07 -13.95 -24.47
N LYS A 523 -7.43 -15.18 -24.87
CA LYS A 523 -7.44 -15.58 -26.29
C LYS A 523 -8.43 -14.75 -27.12
N LEU A 524 -9.62 -14.49 -26.59
CA LEU A 524 -10.62 -13.65 -27.27
C LEU A 524 -10.15 -12.20 -27.38
N MET A 525 -9.66 -11.62 -26.28
CA MET A 525 -9.20 -10.22 -26.24
C MET A 525 -7.99 -9.99 -27.16
N ALA A 526 -7.07 -10.95 -27.29
CA ALA A 526 -5.94 -10.82 -28.21
C ALA A 526 -6.33 -10.68 -29.70
N THR A 527 -7.56 -11.05 -30.06
CA THR A 527 -8.04 -10.91 -31.45
C THR A 527 -8.60 -9.52 -31.78
N ASN A 528 -8.98 -8.73 -30.77
CA ASN A 528 -9.50 -7.37 -30.95
C ASN A 528 -8.40 -6.30 -30.93
N SER A 529 -8.40 -5.35 -31.87
CA SER A 529 -7.34 -4.34 -31.96
C SER A 529 -7.29 -3.38 -30.76
N LEU A 530 -8.43 -2.96 -30.20
CA LEU A 530 -8.46 -2.08 -29.02
C LEU A 530 -7.94 -2.80 -27.76
N ALA A 531 -8.32 -4.06 -27.59
CA ALA A 531 -7.81 -4.87 -26.48
C ALA A 531 -6.30 -5.17 -26.66
N ARG A 532 -5.83 -5.39 -27.90
CA ARG A 532 -4.39 -5.50 -28.17
C ARG A 532 -3.62 -4.23 -27.83
N GLN A 533 -4.18 -3.05 -28.12
CA GLN A 533 -3.55 -1.78 -27.74
C GLN A 533 -3.32 -1.70 -26.22
N ALA A 534 -4.30 -2.14 -25.43
CA ALA A 534 -4.17 -2.21 -23.97
C ALA A 534 -3.17 -3.29 -23.51
N MET A 535 -3.26 -4.49 -24.05
CA MET A 535 -2.48 -5.64 -23.61
C MET A 535 -1.02 -5.60 -24.04
N TYR A 536 -0.76 -5.30 -25.32
CA TYR A 536 0.54 -5.51 -25.96
C TYR A 536 1.26 -4.22 -26.32
N ASN A 537 0.55 -3.10 -26.48
CA ASN A 537 1.09 -1.87 -27.04
C ASN A 537 1.04 -0.66 -26.09
N SER A 538 0.83 -0.94 -24.80
CA SER A 538 0.87 0.05 -23.74
C SER A 538 1.23 -0.57 -22.40
N THR A 539 1.58 0.28 -21.44
CA THR A 539 1.81 -0.07 -20.03
C THR A 539 0.52 -0.31 -19.23
N SER A 540 -0.66 -0.38 -19.84
CA SER A 540 -1.89 -0.73 -19.13
C SER A 540 -1.77 -2.11 -18.48
N ILE A 541 -2.29 -2.26 -17.26
CA ILE A 541 -2.19 -3.52 -16.49
C ILE A 541 -3.56 -4.13 -16.16
N LEU A 542 -4.66 -3.37 -16.26
CA LEU A 542 -6.02 -3.85 -15.97
C LEU A 542 -6.92 -3.72 -17.20
N MET A 543 -7.72 -4.75 -17.51
CA MET A 543 -8.59 -4.76 -18.70
C MET A 543 -10.06 -4.36 -18.47
N ASP A 544 -10.50 -4.15 -17.22
CA ASP A 544 -11.93 -3.90 -16.92
C ASP A 544 -12.54 -2.73 -17.73
N TYR A 545 -11.77 -1.67 -17.99
CA TYR A 545 -12.25 -0.51 -18.74
C TYR A 545 -12.51 -0.80 -20.22
N ILE A 546 -11.95 -1.89 -20.77
CA ILE A 546 -12.23 -2.40 -22.12
C ILE A 546 -13.41 -3.36 -22.07
N THR A 547 -13.48 -4.24 -21.08
CA THR A 547 -14.58 -5.22 -20.95
C THR A 547 -15.92 -4.55 -20.61
N ASP A 548 -15.88 -3.42 -19.90
CA ASP A 548 -17.05 -2.61 -19.58
C ASP A 548 -17.60 -1.83 -20.79
N ILE A 549 -16.90 -1.83 -21.94
CA ILE A 549 -17.41 -1.21 -23.17
C ILE A 549 -18.60 -2.00 -23.68
N ASP A 550 -18.46 -3.32 -23.72
CA ASP A 550 -19.45 -4.20 -24.31
C ASP A 550 -19.47 -5.55 -23.57
N PRO A 551 -20.25 -5.64 -22.48
CA PRO A 551 -20.36 -6.87 -21.69
C PRO A 551 -20.88 -8.07 -22.50
N GLY A 552 -21.54 -7.83 -23.64
CA GLY A 552 -22.09 -8.85 -24.52
C GLY A 552 -21.07 -9.52 -25.44
N VAL A 553 -19.82 -9.04 -25.48
CA VAL A 553 -18.73 -9.62 -26.30
C VAL A 553 -18.52 -11.11 -25.99
N PHE A 554 -18.53 -11.48 -24.71
CA PHE A 554 -18.34 -12.88 -24.29
C PHE A 554 -19.53 -13.78 -24.64
N ALA A 555 -20.74 -13.25 -24.57
CA ALA A 555 -21.94 -13.98 -24.96
C ALA A 555 -21.97 -14.26 -26.47
N ARG A 556 -21.43 -13.33 -27.27
CA ARG A 556 -21.40 -13.45 -28.74
C ARG A 556 -20.23 -14.29 -29.26
N LYS A 557 -19.21 -14.58 -28.43
CA LYS A 557 -17.96 -15.26 -28.81
C LYS A 557 -17.30 -14.65 -30.06
N ASN A 558 -17.58 -13.39 -30.34
CA ASN A 558 -17.04 -12.64 -31.46
C ASN A 558 -16.24 -11.48 -30.87
N ALA A 559 -15.03 -11.26 -31.36
CA ALA A 559 -14.10 -10.28 -30.80
C ALA A 559 -14.41 -8.84 -31.23
N ILE A 560 -15.62 -8.56 -31.71
CA ILE A 560 -16.04 -7.23 -32.12
C ILE A 560 -16.56 -6.48 -30.89
N ILE A 561 -15.92 -5.36 -30.56
CA ILE A 561 -16.31 -4.49 -29.44
C ILE A 561 -17.05 -3.28 -30.00
N HIS A 562 -18.31 -3.07 -29.60
CA HIS A 562 -19.09 -1.91 -30.03
C HIS A 562 -18.88 -0.74 -29.07
N CYS A 563 -17.88 0.09 -29.35
CA CYS A 563 -17.55 1.24 -28.52
C CYS A 563 -18.31 2.49 -28.97
N LYS A 564 -18.92 3.22 -28.04
CA LYS A 564 -19.49 4.54 -28.34
C LYS A 564 -18.37 5.52 -28.71
N ALA A 565 -18.57 6.32 -29.76
CA ALA A 565 -17.58 7.29 -30.22
C ALA A 565 -17.09 8.23 -29.11
N ARG A 566 -17.99 8.71 -28.22
CA ARG A 566 -17.62 9.56 -27.08
C ARG A 566 -16.66 8.87 -26.10
N ARG A 567 -16.92 7.60 -25.79
CA ARG A 567 -16.06 6.79 -24.92
C ARG A 567 -14.71 6.53 -25.58
N LEU A 568 -14.72 6.25 -26.88
CA LEU A 568 -13.52 5.97 -27.66
C LEU A 568 -12.55 7.18 -27.67
N CYS A 569 -13.04 8.40 -27.87
CA CYS A 569 -12.18 9.59 -27.83
C CYS A 569 -11.53 9.80 -26.45
N THR A 570 -12.30 9.65 -25.36
CA THR A 570 -11.72 9.72 -24.01
C THR A 570 -10.69 8.61 -23.76
N LEU A 571 -10.90 7.40 -24.30
CA LEU A 571 -9.93 6.32 -24.17
C LEU A 571 -8.64 6.61 -24.95
N GLN A 572 -8.73 7.17 -26.16
CA GLN A 572 -7.57 7.56 -26.96
C GLN A 572 -6.69 8.58 -26.22
N TRP A 573 -7.30 9.63 -25.67
CA TRP A 573 -6.61 10.60 -24.82
C TRP A 573 -5.92 9.92 -23.62
N PHE A 574 -6.61 9.00 -22.94
CA PHE A 574 -6.04 8.32 -21.78
C PHE A 574 -4.82 7.48 -22.16
N PHE A 575 -4.88 6.75 -23.28
CA PHE A 575 -3.72 6.01 -23.78
C PHE A 575 -2.55 6.92 -24.15
N MET A 576 -2.81 8.08 -24.76
CA MET A 576 -1.74 8.95 -25.25
C MET A 576 -1.14 9.86 -24.16
N SER A 577 -1.92 10.19 -23.13
CA SER A 577 -1.53 11.16 -22.10
C SER A 577 -1.17 10.51 -20.76
N HIS A 578 -1.81 9.39 -20.40
CA HIS A 578 -1.63 8.73 -19.10
C HIS A 578 -0.90 7.40 -19.15
N LEU A 579 -0.69 6.83 -20.34
CA LEU A 579 0.03 5.58 -20.55
C LEU A 579 1.23 5.80 -21.46
N TYR A 580 2.28 5.04 -21.22
CA TYR A 580 3.37 4.88 -22.16
C TYR A 580 2.96 3.86 -23.21
N THR A 581 2.89 4.32 -24.45
CA THR A 581 2.57 3.52 -25.63
C THR A 581 3.84 3.03 -26.31
N PHE A 582 3.87 1.78 -26.75
CA PHE A 582 5.12 1.17 -27.24
C PHE A 582 5.42 1.45 -28.71
N GLY A 583 4.46 1.92 -29.49
CA GLY A 583 4.69 2.28 -30.89
C GLY A 583 4.68 1.09 -31.86
N LEU A 584 4.14 -0.06 -31.44
CA LEU A 584 4.12 -1.27 -32.26
C LEU A 584 2.98 -1.21 -33.30
N PRO A 585 3.27 -1.33 -34.60
CA PRO A 585 2.24 -1.35 -35.64
C PRO A 585 1.40 -2.63 -35.61
N GLU A 586 0.20 -2.56 -36.17
CA GLU A 586 -0.64 -3.73 -36.40
C GLU A 586 -0.12 -4.55 -37.59
N LYS A 587 -0.15 -5.88 -37.46
CA LYS A 587 0.40 -6.79 -38.47
C LYS A 587 -0.46 -6.82 -39.74
N ASP A 588 0.22 -6.86 -40.89
CA ASP A 588 -0.34 -7.03 -42.24
C ASP A 588 -1.31 -5.92 -42.70
N LEU A 589 -1.24 -4.70 -42.15
CA LEU A 589 -2.09 -3.58 -42.59
C LEU A 589 -1.95 -3.28 -44.11
N ARG A 590 -0.71 -3.30 -44.63
CA ARG A 590 -0.42 -3.05 -46.05
C ARG A 590 -0.92 -4.17 -46.96
N HIS A 591 -0.64 -5.43 -46.62
CA HIS A 591 -1.13 -6.59 -47.38
C HIS A 591 -2.67 -6.68 -47.36
N LYS A 592 -3.33 -6.36 -46.23
CA LYS A 592 -4.80 -6.32 -46.15
C LYS A 592 -5.41 -5.20 -46.98
N LYS A 593 -4.73 -4.06 -47.11
CA LYS A 593 -5.12 -2.96 -48.00
C LYS A 593 -5.01 -3.35 -49.48
N GLU A 594 -3.91 -3.99 -49.88
CA GLU A 594 -3.66 -4.44 -51.27
C GLU A 594 -4.60 -5.58 -51.71
N THR A 595 -4.88 -6.54 -50.81
CA THR A 595 -5.76 -7.68 -51.11
C THR A 595 -7.24 -7.27 -51.23
N ARG A 596 -7.66 -6.19 -50.55
CA ARG A 596 -9.02 -5.63 -50.69
C ARG A 596 -9.17 -4.69 -51.89
N GLY A 597 -8.12 -3.96 -52.27
CA GLY A 597 -8.13 -3.09 -53.45
C GLY A 597 -8.26 -3.84 -54.79
N SER A 598 -8.11 -5.17 -54.79
CA SER A 598 -8.12 -6.02 -55.99
C SER A 598 -9.40 -6.85 -56.19
N THR A 599 -10.42 -6.70 -55.34
CA THR A 599 -11.70 -7.43 -55.50
C THR A 599 -12.88 -6.47 -55.64
N PRO A 600 -13.56 -6.37 -56.81
CA PRO A 600 -14.75 -5.55 -56.94
C PRO A 600 -15.95 -6.29 -56.32
N THR A 601 -16.31 -5.95 -55.08
CA THR A 601 -17.51 -6.51 -54.43
C THR A 601 -18.78 -5.84 -54.97
N THR A 602 -19.35 -6.39 -56.04
CA THR A 602 -20.75 -6.16 -56.43
C THR A 602 -21.63 -7.14 -55.67
N THR A 603 -22.12 -6.75 -54.50
CA THR A 603 -23.34 -7.34 -53.92
C THR A 603 -24.04 -6.30 -53.05
N SER A 604 -25.17 -5.83 -53.55
CA SER A 604 -26.21 -5.14 -52.81
C SER A 604 -26.78 -6.06 -51.73
N GLY A 605 -26.53 -5.74 -50.46
CA GLY A 605 -27.11 -6.47 -49.34
C GLY A 605 -26.81 -5.79 -48.01
N LYS A 606 -27.84 -5.15 -47.43
CA LYS A 606 -27.96 -4.59 -46.06
C LYS A 606 -26.73 -3.81 -45.56
N ALA A 607 -26.91 -2.49 -45.33
CA ALA A 607 -25.96 -1.60 -44.65
C ALA A 607 -25.22 -2.31 -43.49
N GLY A 608 -24.04 -2.85 -43.79
CA GLY A 608 -23.23 -3.59 -42.83
C GLY A 608 -22.53 -2.59 -41.93
N GLU A 609 -22.50 -2.85 -40.63
CA GLU A 609 -21.76 -2.04 -39.67
C GLU A 609 -20.31 -1.85 -40.14
N ASP A 610 -19.93 -0.59 -40.41
CA ASP A 610 -18.55 -0.22 -40.71
C ASP A 610 -17.63 -0.76 -39.60
N ARG A 611 -16.71 -1.63 -40.00
CA ARG A 611 -15.71 -2.23 -39.10
C ARG A 611 -14.48 -1.34 -39.05
N TYR A 612 -14.00 -1.08 -37.84
CA TYR A 612 -12.85 -0.23 -37.59
C TYR A 612 -11.73 -1.01 -36.90
N VAL A 613 -10.50 -0.57 -37.13
CA VAL A 613 -9.30 -1.10 -36.49
C VAL A 613 -8.57 0.03 -35.80
N ILE A 614 -8.14 -0.20 -34.57
CA ILE A 614 -7.25 0.72 -33.86
C ILE A 614 -5.83 0.29 -34.18
N ALA A 615 -5.03 1.22 -34.68
CA ALA A 615 -3.63 1.02 -34.96
C ALA A 615 -2.81 2.08 -34.25
N GLN A 616 -1.56 1.76 -33.98
CA GLN A 616 -0.59 2.72 -33.48
C GLN A 616 0.58 2.80 -34.44
N ASP A 617 1.08 4.01 -34.67
CA ASP A 617 2.26 4.24 -35.49
C ASP A 617 3.56 4.16 -34.66
N GLY A 618 4.69 4.17 -35.37
CA GLY A 618 6.02 4.22 -34.74
C GLY A 618 6.32 5.54 -34.01
N ALA A 619 5.46 6.56 -34.16
CA ALA A 619 5.52 7.82 -33.42
C ALA A 619 4.68 7.78 -32.14
N HIS A 620 4.19 6.60 -31.75
CA HIS A 620 3.42 6.34 -30.51
C HIS A 620 2.00 6.93 -30.50
N HIS A 621 1.47 7.36 -31.66
CA HIS A 621 0.12 7.90 -31.80
C HIS A 621 -0.89 6.82 -32.15
N ILE A 622 -2.13 7.00 -31.68
CA ILE A 622 -3.22 6.05 -31.87
C ILE A 622 -4.17 6.57 -32.94
N HIS A 623 -4.41 5.73 -33.94
CA HIS A 623 -5.22 5.99 -35.11
C HIS A 623 -6.45 5.09 -35.15
N LEU A 624 -7.56 5.62 -35.68
CA LEU A 624 -8.77 4.86 -35.97
C LEU A 624 -8.85 4.66 -37.49
N LEU A 625 -8.68 3.41 -37.91
CA LEU A 625 -8.71 3.01 -39.31
C LEU A 625 -10.09 2.46 -39.68
N ASP A 626 -10.60 2.83 -40.85
CA ASP A 626 -11.84 2.29 -41.41
C ASP A 626 -11.64 0.91 -42.10
N GLY A 627 -12.69 0.42 -42.76
CA GLY A 627 -12.67 -0.87 -43.47
C GLY A 627 -11.66 -0.94 -44.62
N GLU A 628 -11.16 0.19 -45.10
CA GLU A 628 -10.13 0.30 -46.14
C GLU A 628 -8.73 0.54 -45.54
N PHE A 629 -8.60 0.49 -44.22
CA PHE A 629 -7.38 0.80 -43.46
C PHE A 629 -6.89 2.22 -43.71
N THR A 630 -7.82 3.16 -43.86
CA THR A 630 -7.53 4.60 -43.96
C THR A 630 -7.95 5.32 -42.68
N ASP A 631 -7.20 6.37 -42.32
CA ASP A 631 -7.50 7.14 -41.12
C ASP A 631 -8.86 7.83 -41.22
N VAL A 632 -9.69 7.61 -40.20
CA VAL A 632 -10.98 8.28 -40.06
C VAL A 632 -10.74 9.76 -39.85
N LYS A 633 -11.12 10.56 -40.85
CA LYS A 633 -11.00 12.03 -40.78
C LYS A 633 -11.76 12.61 -39.58
N ASN A 634 -11.20 13.66 -38.98
CA ASN A 634 -11.74 14.35 -37.81
C ASN A 634 -13.22 14.77 -37.98
N LEU A 635 -13.61 15.26 -39.17
CA LEU A 635 -15.02 15.59 -39.46
C LEU A 635 -15.97 14.38 -39.26
N MET A 636 -15.58 13.20 -39.74
CA MET A 636 -16.39 11.99 -39.60
C MET A 636 -16.47 11.55 -38.13
N LEU A 637 -15.38 11.70 -37.39
CA LEU A 637 -15.35 11.41 -35.96
C LEU A 637 -16.23 12.39 -35.17
N ASN A 638 -16.22 13.68 -35.50
CA ASN A 638 -17.06 14.70 -34.86
C ASN A 638 -18.55 14.43 -35.06
N ILE A 639 -18.94 13.99 -36.26
CA ILE A 639 -20.32 13.58 -36.54
C ILE A 639 -20.71 12.35 -35.68
N LYS A 640 -19.80 11.36 -35.56
CA LYS A 640 -20.01 10.17 -34.72
C LYS A 640 -20.09 10.51 -33.23
N VAL A 641 -19.29 11.45 -32.74
CA VAL A 641 -19.31 11.96 -31.36
C VAL A 641 -20.61 12.71 -31.07
N LEU A 642 -21.06 13.58 -31.99
CA LEU A 642 -22.30 14.32 -31.86
C LEU A 642 -23.49 13.37 -31.74
N LYS A 643 -23.54 12.35 -32.61
CA LYS A 643 -24.61 11.33 -32.65
C LYS A 643 -24.42 10.18 -31.64
N ASP A 644 -23.30 10.14 -30.91
CA ASP A 644 -22.90 9.06 -30.01
C ASP A 644 -23.02 7.65 -30.63
N THR A 645 -22.61 7.51 -31.89
CA THR A 645 -22.78 6.25 -32.64
C THR A 645 -21.81 5.17 -32.14
N HIS A 646 -22.22 3.91 -32.26
CA HIS A 646 -21.34 2.77 -32.03
C HIS A 646 -20.30 2.64 -33.16
N VAL A 647 -19.06 2.36 -32.75
CA VAL A 647 -17.92 2.05 -33.59
C VAL A 647 -17.62 0.56 -33.35
N ALA A 648 -17.81 -0.27 -34.37
CA ALA A 648 -17.56 -1.71 -34.29
C ALA A 648 -16.06 -1.98 -34.51
N ILE A 649 -15.32 -2.18 -33.42
CA ILE A 649 -13.87 -2.37 -33.46
C ILE A 649 -13.56 -3.86 -33.55
N THR A 650 -12.72 -4.27 -34.50
CA THR A 650 -12.41 -5.68 -34.76
C THR A 650 -11.07 -6.17 -34.27
#